data_AF-A0A838IMT4-F1
#
_entry.id   AF-A0A838IMT4-F1
#
_cell.length_a   1.000
_cell.length_b   1.000
_cell.length_c   1.000
_cell.angle_alpha   90.00
_cell.angle_beta   90.00
_cell.angle_gamma   90.00
#
_symmetry.space_group_name_H-M   'P 1'
#
loop_
_entity.id
_entity.type
_entity.pdbx_description
1 polymer ?
#
loop_
_entity_poly.entity_id
_entity_poly.type
_entity_poly.pdbx_seq_one_letter_code
_entity_poly.pdbx_strand_id
1 'polypeptide(L)'
;MSEQRKQSGWGSRSWAWRLCFAAFTLAFALGRPAVAQDDEGAEGLTAREAAEAPFIGKPIGHIAFNCDLELCRSPVAVERFRELSGLYVGQPYTPQNARRGQERLAKTGFFQSLDYTKELSGGRVMLSIEARGATLIRKVSFQGLSPPPFETELRKLLIYRPGQPYTNDSEKAQAQLSSLQAVFEREGYFGSSIRMIVQRIEVRAHLVDLVFSIDKGNELKICEIGLRGVRAMSYSQAREQLLTNVSALAKRVPLFPPTFTTHDFRAGREALIQRYRQLGYFRVRIVDQAINTDLEGGCVEIVLDVSEGPNWAISFEGNVLFKHDELLAQLPFFDSGYVDREEIARAQNALRKLYETRGYPFAKVVGAEQREDRDVRSIVFTIEEGPQLQISSVIIHDNPSLNAARLKEGFGTQPFGLFDSGGYLQTDQLVSDFAKLEAVYRKRGFLQASVVRFDLETTTKGDALNVHIHVNEGKQTRAERVDVTGARVVPEGTLLALLDVSTGRAFVPLNVRADQSRIVQHYASIGYPMARVTTSCRLLTGEEVACEAPQLPPKCKVDTLDELQEMCVWRSLPTATLICQRMRDDAHCSYEGGAIDERIRVRHHVEEGPRVRVGEVLLKGNFKTSAELIYRELPLKTGDLFNVSKVLEGQANMRSLGLFDSVSIEA
;
A
#
# COMPACT_ATOMS: atom_id res chain seq x y z
N MET A 1 -46.57 -30.54 37.76
CA MET A 1 -47.70 -30.39 38.70
C MET A 1 -47.31 -29.36 39.74
N SER A 2 -48.13 -28.30 39.83
CA SER A 2 -48.37 -27.37 40.95
C SER A 2 -47.37 -27.31 42.12
N GLU A 3 -46.83 -26.13 42.43
CA GLU A 3 -47.31 -25.29 43.55
C GLU A 3 -46.48 -24.01 43.74
N GLN A 4 -47.16 -22.97 44.24
CA GLN A 4 -46.69 -21.61 44.47
C GLN A 4 -45.87 -21.44 45.76
N ARG A 5 -45.00 -20.41 45.81
CA ARG A 5 -44.89 -19.38 46.89
C ARG A 5 -43.74 -18.39 46.56
N LYS A 6 -44.05 -17.13 46.23
CA LYS A 6 -44.21 -15.93 47.08
C LYS A 6 -42.90 -15.23 47.51
N GLN A 7 -42.80 -14.00 46.99
CA GLN A 7 -42.48 -12.71 47.67
C GLN A 7 -41.05 -12.15 47.74
N SER A 8 -41.00 -10.90 47.24
CA SER A 8 -40.14 -9.73 47.56
C SER A 8 -38.65 -9.81 47.26
N GLY A 9 -38.00 -8.87 46.58
CA GLY A 9 -38.41 -7.59 46.02
C GLY A 9 -37.16 -6.69 45.86
N TRP A 10 -37.21 -5.82 44.84
CA TRP A 10 -36.32 -4.69 44.52
C TRP A 10 -35.11 -4.92 43.60
N GLY A 11 -35.08 -4.14 42.50
CA GLY A 11 -33.87 -3.88 41.71
C GLY A 11 -34.07 -3.72 40.20
N SER A 12 -34.58 -2.56 39.77
CA SER A 12 -34.48 -1.94 38.43
C SER A 12 -35.04 -2.65 37.18
N ARG A 13 -35.98 -1.93 36.55
CA ARG A 13 -36.79 -2.30 35.39
C ARG A 13 -36.04 -2.19 34.07
N SER A 14 -36.35 -3.16 33.21
CA SER A 14 -36.10 -3.21 31.78
C SER A 14 -37.24 -2.53 30.99
N TRP A 15 -36.82 -1.96 29.85
CA TRP A 15 -37.34 -2.20 28.49
C TRP A 15 -38.75 -1.73 28.05
N ALA A 16 -38.69 -1.17 26.84
CA ALA A 16 -39.57 -1.39 25.69
C ALA A 16 -41.00 -0.84 25.73
N TRP A 17 -41.18 0.19 24.90
CA TRP A 17 -42.43 0.78 24.47
C TRP A 17 -43.13 -0.05 23.38
N ARG A 18 -44.46 -0.16 23.48
CA ARG A 18 -45.39 -0.16 22.35
C ARG A 18 -46.68 0.60 22.70
N LEU A 19 -46.88 1.70 21.97
CA LEU A 19 -48.10 2.26 21.37
C LEU A 19 -49.48 1.99 22.01
N CYS A 20 -50.22 3.06 22.32
CA CYS A 20 -51.45 3.39 21.57
C CYS A 20 -52.01 4.81 21.84
N PHE A 21 -52.53 5.37 20.74
CA PHE A 21 -53.34 6.57 20.48
C PHE A 21 -54.26 7.15 21.56
N ALA A 22 -54.30 8.49 21.65
CA ALA A 22 -55.53 9.29 21.60
C ALA A 22 -55.24 10.75 21.18
N ALA A 23 -56.16 11.34 20.44
CA ALA A 23 -56.05 12.57 19.66
C ALA A 23 -56.26 13.87 20.46
N PHE A 24 -55.62 14.96 20.02
CA PHE A 24 -56.19 16.31 20.11
C PHE A 24 -55.56 17.23 19.05
N THR A 25 -56.43 17.93 18.32
CA THR A 25 -56.16 18.89 17.25
C THR A 25 -55.54 20.19 17.77
N LEU A 26 -54.43 20.66 17.18
CA LEU A 26 -54.04 22.08 17.21
C LEU A 26 -53.08 22.44 16.06
N ALA A 27 -53.21 23.68 15.61
CA ALA A 27 -52.70 24.30 14.40
C ALA A 27 -51.22 24.02 14.04
N PHE A 28 -50.99 23.70 12.76
CA PHE A 28 -49.68 23.58 12.14
C PHE A 28 -49.10 24.98 11.86
N ALA A 29 -48.26 25.47 12.76
CA ALA A 29 -47.24 26.48 12.46
C ALA A 29 -45.87 25.77 12.47
N LEU A 30 -45.33 25.50 11.28
CA LEU A 30 -44.05 24.82 11.11
C LEU A 30 -42.89 25.76 11.43
N GLY A 31 -42.44 25.75 12.69
CA GLY A 31 -41.09 26.16 13.06
C GLY A 31 -40.11 25.01 12.83
N ARG A 32 -39.24 25.16 11.82
CA ARG A 32 -38.06 24.29 11.63
C ARG A 32 -36.95 24.71 12.61
N PRO A 33 -36.04 23.79 13.00
CA PRO A 33 -34.88 24.13 13.81
C PRO A 33 -33.96 25.05 13.00
N ALA A 34 -33.52 26.13 13.64
CA ALA A 34 -32.56 27.06 13.06
C ALA A 34 -31.22 26.35 12.85
N VAL A 35 -30.94 26.01 11.59
CA VAL A 35 -29.59 25.81 11.08
C VAL A 35 -29.02 27.21 10.89
N ALA A 36 -27.96 27.55 11.62
CA ALA A 36 -27.17 28.74 11.33
C ALA A 36 -26.52 28.55 9.96
N GLN A 37 -27.00 29.30 8.97
CA GLN A 37 -26.36 29.42 7.66
C GLN A 37 -25.30 30.51 7.75
N ASP A 38 -24.06 30.15 7.42
CA ASP A 38 -22.98 31.07 7.09
C ASP A 38 -23.37 31.83 5.80
N ASP A 39 -23.89 33.05 5.94
CA ASP A 39 -24.29 33.94 4.83
C ASP A 39 -23.20 34.99 4.48
N GLU A 40 -21.96 34.84 4.93
CA GLU A 40 -20.85 35.76 4.57
C GLU A 40 -20.25 35.51 3.17
N GLY A 41 -20.61 34.42 2.50
CA GLY A 41 -20.04 34.05 1.19
C GLY A 41 -20.70 34.73 -0.03
N ALA A 42 -21.99 35.08 0.05
CA ALA A 42 -22.77 35.51 -1.11
C ALA A 42 -22.62 37.01 -1.45
N GLU A 43 -22.41 37.89 -0.45
CA GLU A 43 -22.17 39.33 -0.69
C GLU A 43 -20.78 39.60 -1.29
N GLY A 44 -19.76 38.80 -0.96
CA GLY A 44 -18.39 38.98 -1.47
C GLY A 44 -18.18 38.57 -2.94
N LEU A 45 -18.99 37.64 -3.45
CA LEU A 45 -18.95 37.20 -4.85
C LEU A 45 -19.56 38.26 -5.80
N THR A 46 -20.68 38.87 -5.42
CA THR A 46 -21.36 39.90 -6.22
C THR A 46 -20.58 41.21 -6.31
N ALA A 47 -19.88 41.61 -5.23
CA ALA A 47 -19.01 42.78 -5.23
C ALA A 47 -17.74 42.60 -6.09
N ARG A 48 -17.15 41.39 -6.09
CA ARG A 48 -16.02 41.06 -6.97
C ARG A 48 -16.43 41.04 -8.44
N GLU A 49 -17.57 40.44 -8.77
CA GLU A 49 -18.08 40.43 -10.15
C GLU A 49 -18.45 41.84 -10.66
N ALA A 50 -19.01 42.69 -9.80
CA ALA A 50 -19.29 44.10 -10.13
C ALA A 50 -18.01 44.92 -10.39
N ALA A 51 -16.93 44.65 -9.65
CA ALA A 51 -15.63 45.31 -9.87
C ALA A 51 -14.93 44.87 -11.17
N GLU A 52 -15.30 43.71 -11.72
CA GLU A 52 -14.72 43.19 -12.97
C GLU A 52 -15.51 43.56 -14.22
N ALA A 53 -16.81 43.83 -14.09
CA ALA A 53 -17.71 44.19 -15.18
C ALA A 53 -17.17 45.26 -16.17
N PRO A 54 -16.45 46.32 -15.76
CA PRO A 54 -15.94 47.33 -16.68
C PRO A 54 -14.86 46.81 -17.65
N PHE A 55 -14.17 45.73 -17.30
CA PHE A 55 -13.00 45.22 -18.00
C PHE A 55 -13.32 44.04 -18.93
N ILE A 56 -14.42 43.34 -18.69
CA ILE A 56 -14.80 42.13 -19.42
C ILE A 56 -14.99 42.43 -20.90
N GLY A 57 -14.35 41.63 -21.76
CA GLY A 57 -14.49 41.70 -23.22
C GLY A 57 -13.69 42.82 -23.90
N LYS A 58 -13.10 43.76 -23.14
CA LYS A 58 -12.18 44.77 -23.70
C LYS A 58 -10.82 44.13 -24.01
N PRO A 59 -10.13 44.55 -25.08
CA PRO A 59 -8.82 44.01 -25.42
C PRO A 59 -7.77 44.46 -24.40
N ILE A 60 -6.87 43.56 -24.02
CA ILE A 60 -5.70 43.87 -23.21
C ILE A 60 -4.77 44.78 -24.02
N GLY A 61 -4.48 45.98 -23.54
CA GLY A 61 -3.65 46.96 -24.24
C GLY A 61 -2.16 46.81 -23.94
N HIS A 62 -1.82 46.43 -22.72
CA HIS A 62 -0.45 46.26 -22.24
C HIS A 62 -0.43 45.29 -21.06
N ILE A 63 0.66 44.53 -20.93
CA ILE A 63 0.92 43.65 -19.77
C ILE A 63 2.28 44.05 -19.22
N ALA A 64 2.29 44.74 -18.08
CA ALA A 64 3.50 44.99 -17.31
C ALA A 64 3.73 43.79 -16.39
N PHE A 65 4.95 43.25 -16.37
CA PHE A 65 5.34 42.17 -15.48
C PHE A 65 6.56 42.61 -14.68
N ASN A 66 6.34 42.89 -13.40
CA ASN A 66 7.37 43.34 -12.47
C ASN A 66 7.69 42.21 -11.50
N CYS A 67 8.98 41.91 -11.37
CA CYS A 67 9.45 40.77 -10.61
C CYS A 67 10.81 41.09 -9.98
N ASP A 68 11.02 40.65 -8.74
CA ASP A 68 12.20 40.91 -7.92
C ASP A 68 13.29 39.81 -8.01
N LEU A 69 13.02 38.67 -8.67
CA LEU A 69 14.01 37.62 -8.91
C LEU A 69 15.13 38.10 -9.84
N GLU A 70 16.36 37.61 -9.61
CA GLU A 70 17.50 37.85 -10.50
C GLU A 70 17.21 37.42 -11.95
N LEU A 71 16.47 36.32 -12.13
CA LEU A 71 16.03 35.83 -13.43
C LEU A 71 15.26 36.92 -14.20
N CYS A 72 14.43 37.71 -13.54
CA CYS A 72 13.60 38.75 -14.16
C CYS A 72 14.37 40.01 -14.55
N ARG A 73 15.67 40.12 -14.23
CA ARG A 73 16.51 41.21 -14.79
C ARG A 73 16.74 41.03 -16.29
N SER A 74 16.63 39.79 -16.78
CA SER A 74 16.71 39.51 -18.21
C SER A 74 15.37 39.80 -18.87
N PRO A 75 15.29 40.71 -19.86
CA PRO A 75 14.07 40.96 -20.62
C PRO A 75 13.51 39.68 -21.24
N VAL A 76 14.39 38.76 -21.63
CA VAL A 76 14.01 37.45 -22.15
C VAL A 76 13.23 36.67 -21.10
N ALA A 77 13.73 36.54 -19.87
CA ALA A 77 13.06 35.77 -18.83
C ALA A 77 11.72 36.38 -18.37
N VAL A 78 11.58 37.70 -18.42
CA VAL A 78 10.29 38.36 -18.15
C VAL A 78 9.27 37.99 -19.23
N GLU A 79 9.69 38.03 -20.49
CA GLU A 79 8.86 37.62 -21.61
C GLU A 79 8.41 36.16 -21.47
N ARG A 80 9.30 35.28 -21.01
CA ARG A 80 9.00 33.87 -20.72
C ARG A 80 7.90 33.66 -19.70
N PHE A 81 7.96 34.35 -18.57
CA PHE A 81 6.90 34.30 -17.56
C PHE A 81 5.59 34.90 -18.09
N ARG A 82 5.68 35.97 -18.89
CA ARG A 82 4.51 36.54 -19.57
C ARG A 82 3.83 35.52 -20.47
N GLU A 83 4.59 34.81 -21.31
CA GLU A 83 4.08 33.74 -22.17
C GLU A 83 3.43 32.59 -21.36
N LEU A 84 4.06 32.16 -20.26
CA LEU A 84 3.53 31.10 -19.38
C LEU A 84 2.22 31.46 -18.69
N SER A 85 1.98 32.75 -18.43
CA SER A 85 0.67 33.21 -17.94
C SER A 85 -0.45 32.93 -18.96
N GLY A 86 -0.14 32.83 -20.25
CA GLY A 86 -1.11 32.67 -21.33
C GLY A 86 -2.02 33.89 -21.53
N LEU A 87 -1.53 35.07 -21.15
CA LEU A 87 -2.17 36.37 -21.39
C LEU A 87 -1.38 37.13 -22.47
N TYR A 88 -2.07 37.62 -23.50
CA TYR A 88 -1.44 38.34 -24.61
C TYR A 88 -2.11 39.69 -24.87
N VAL A 89 -1.33 40.66 -25.36
CA VAL A 89 -1.85 41.95 -25.80
C VAL A 89 -2.81 41.74 -26.99
N GLY A 90 -3.97 42.40 -26.95
CA GLY A 90 -5.06 42.29 -27.93
C GLY A 90 -6.11 41.24 -27.58
N GLN A 91 -5.83 40.30 -26.67
CA GLN A 91 -6.79 39.31 -26.21
C GLN A 91 -7.92 39.97 -25.40
N PRO A 92 -9.20 39.56 -25.54
CA PRO A 92 -10.26 40.05 -24.67
C PRO A 92 -10.02 39.61 -23.23
N TYR A 93 -10.05 40.54 -22.29
CA TYR A 93 -9.90 40.24 -20.87
C TYR A 93 -11.12 39.46 -20.36
N THR A 94 -10.86 38.34 -19.68
CA THR A 94 -11.85 37.64 -18.86
C THR A 94 -11.25 37.27 -17.51
N PRO A 95 -12.05 37.30 -16.43
CA PRO A 95 -11.63 36.89 -15.09
C PRO A 95 -11.02 35.48 -15.06
N GLN A 96 -11.62 34.57 -15.81
CA GLN A 96 -11.21 33.17 -15.89
C GLN A 96 -9.84 33.01 -16.53
N ASN A 97 -9.52 33.80 -17.57
CA ASN A 97 -8.22 33.75 -18.22
C ASN A 97 -7.12 34.32 -17.30
N ALA A 98 -7.41 35.43 -16.61
CA ALA A 98 -6.48 36.01 -15.64
C ALA A 98 -6.19 35.05 -14.49
N ARG A 99 -7.22 34.43 -13.91
CA ARG A 99 -7.09 33.42 -12.86
C ARG A 99 -6.31 32.19 -13.31
N ARG A 100 -6.59 31.66 -14.50
CA ARG A 100 -5.81 30.55 -15.09
C ARG A 100 -4.34 30.92 -15.28
N GLY A 101 -4.05 32.15 -15.67
CA GLY A 101 -2.67 32.64 -15.78
C GLY A 101 -1.95 32.74 -14.44
N GLN A 102 -2.64 33.24 -13.42
CA GLN A 102 -2.12 33.25 -12.04
C GLN A 102 -1.85 31.83 -11.54
N GLU A 103 -2.77 30.89 -11.76
CA GLU A 103 -2.62 29.48 -11.37
C GLU A 103 -1.45 28.81 -12.09
N ARG A 104 -1.25 29.09 -13.39
CA ARG A 104 -0.10 28.57 -14.16
C ARG A 104 1.23 29.07 -13.59
N LEU A 105 1.33 30.38 -13.35
CA LEU A 105 2.55 30.97 -12.78
C LEU A 105 2.80 30.48 -11.35
N ALA A 106 1.77 30.33 -10.52
CA ALA A 106 1.90 29.78 -9.18
C ALA A 106 2.41 28.33 -9.20
N LYS A 107 1.91 27.49 -10.13
CA LYS A 107 2.35 26.10 -10.29
C LYS A 107 3.83 25.96 -10.68
N THR A 108 4.44 26.99 -11.27
CA THR A 108 5.89 26.96 -11.55
C THR A 108 6.74 26.96 -10.27
N GLY A 109 6.17 27.41 -9.15
CA GLY A 109 6.86 27.52 -7.86
C GLY A 109 7.97 28.57 -7.82
N PHE A 110 8.11 29.44 -8.84
CA PHE A 110 9.08 30.55 -8.83
C PHE A 110 8.60 31.74 -8.01
N PHE A 111 7.30 31.85 -7.73
CA PHE A 111 6.70 33.02 -7.10
C PHE A 111 6.01 32.64 -5.80
N GLN A 112 6.19 33.47 -4.77
CA GLN A 112 5.50 33.36 -3.48
C GLN A 112 4.13 34.03 -3.53
N SER A 113 4.04 35.19 -4.17
CA SER A 113 2.78 35.91 -4.40
C SER A 113 2.76 36.50 -5.81
N LEU A 114 1.55 36.62 -6.35
CA LEU A 114 1.28 37.16 -7.67
C LEU A 114 0.08 38.10 -7.55
N ASP A 115 0.35 39.40 -7.60
CA ASP A 115 -0.66 40.45 -7.47
C ASP A 115 -0.98 41.01 -8.86
N TYR A 116 -2.26 40.95 -9.24
CA TYR A 116 -2.76 41.38 -10.54
C TYR A 116 -3.58 42.66 -10.39
N THR A 117 -3.05 43.76 -10.88
CA THR A 117 -3.74 45.07 -10.91
C THR A 117 -4.18 45.38 -12.33
N LYS A 118 -5.35 45.99 -12.48
CA LYS A 118 -5.95 46.32 -13.77
C LYS A 118 -6.44 47.76 -13.80
N GLU A 119 -6.14 48.44 -14.90
CA GLU A 119 -6.58 49.81 -15.16
C GLU A 119 -7.17 49.92 -16.57
N LEU A 120 -8.12 50.82 -16.75
CA LEU A 120 -8.79 51.03 -18.05
C LEU A 120 -8.26 52.32 -18.67
N SER A 121 -7.55 52.20 -19.79
CA SER A 121 -6.99 53.36 -20.49
C SER A 121 -7.25 53.25 -21.99
N GLY A 122 -7.88 54.28 -22.56
CA GLY A 122 -8.22 54.33 -23.99
C GLY A 122 -9.13 53.18 -24.46
N GLY A 123 -10.01 52.66 -23.58
CA GLY A 123 -10.88 51.52 -23.88
C GLY A 123 -10.19 50.16 -23.90
N ARG A 124 -8.91 50.08 -23.52
CA ARG A 124 -8.12 48.86 -23.38
C ARG A 124 -7.80 48.58 -21.90
N VAL A 125 -7.61 47.31 -21.56
CA VAL A 125 -7.23 46.88 -20.21
C VAL A 125 -5.71 46.89 -20.08
N MET A 126 -5.17 47.71 -19.19
CA MET A 126 -3.76 47.70 -18.81
C MET A 126 -3.60 46.78 -17.62
N LEU A 127 -2.87 45.67 -17.79
CA LEU A 127 -2.65 44.68 -16.75
C LEU A 127 -1.24 44.89 -16.17
N SER A 128 -1.13 44.99 -14.86
CA SER A 128 0.14 45.00 -14.13
C SER A 128 0.21 43.78 -13.23
N ILE A 129 1.25 42.97 -13.40
CA ILE A 129 1.52 41.77 -12.61
C ILE A 129 2.73 42.07 -11.74
N GLU A 130 2.51 42.20 -10.44
CA GLU A 130 3.58 42.31 -9.44
C GLU A 130 3.84 40.92 -8.84
N ALA A 131 4.96 40.33 -9.22
CA ALA A 131 5.35 38.98 -8.84
C ALA A 131 6.49 39.02 -7.81
N ARG A 132 6.24 38.49 -6.61
CA ARG A 132 7.30 38.33 -5.59
C ARG A 132 7.92 36.95 -5.68
N GLY A 133 9.23 36.91 -5.83
CA GLY A 133 10.04 35.73 -6.00
C GLY A 133 10.00 34.80 -4.79
N ALA A 134 9.78 33.52 -5.04
CA ALA A 134 9.89 32.48 -4.04
C ALA A 134 11.33 32.40 -3.52
N THR A 135 11.47 32.40 -2.20
CA THR A 135 12.77 32.20 -1.57
C THR A 135 13.14 30.73 -1.67
N LEU A 136 14.31 30.38 -2.21
CA LEU A 136 14.75 28.98 -2.38
C LEU A 136 15.80 28.59 -1.33
N ILE A 137 15.74 27.32 -0.94
CA ILE A 137 16.72 26.73 -0.04
C ILE A 137 17.96 26.39 -0.86
N ARG A 138 19.06 27.08 -0.62
CA ARG A 138 20.32 26.81 -1.33
C ARG A 138 21.07 25.64 -0.72
N LYS A 139 21.19 25.64 0.61
CA LYS A 139 21.92 24.63 1.37
C LYS A 139 21.24 24.39 2.71
N VAL A 140 21.31 23.14 3.15
CA VAL A 140 20.99 22.75 4.53
C VAL A 140 22.27 22.27 5.20
N SER A 141 22.51 22.74 6.41
CA SER A 141 23.69 22.36 7.21
C SER A 141 23.33 22.18 8.68
N PHE A 142 24.14 21.38 9.37
CA PHE A 142 24.00 21.08 10.78
C PHE A 142 25.22 21.61 11.53
N GLN A 143 25.01 22.28 12.66
CA GLN A 143 26.05 22.79 13.55
C GLN A 143 25.86 22.20 14.96
N GLY A 144 26.96 22.03 15.70
CA GLY A 144 26.94 21.43 17.05
C GLY A 144 27.10 19.91 17.08
N LEU A 145 27.33 19.26 15.93
CA LEU A 145 27.59 17.83 15.82
C LEU A 145 29.10 17.55 15.81
N SER A 146 29.69 17.24 16.97
CA SER A 146 31.05 16.70 17.04
C SER A 146 31.18 15.74 18.23
N PRO A 147 31.63 14.48 18.04
CA PRO A 147 32.01 13.82 16.78
C PRO A 147 30.81 13.20 16.01
N PRO A 148 30.91 12.97 14.68
CA PRO A 148 29.76 12.67 13.82
C PRO A 148 29.52 11.18 13.56
N PRO A 149 28.32 10.67 13.91
CA PRO A 149 27.69 9.62 13.10
C PRO A 149 26.30 9.99 12.55
N PHE A 150 25.75 11.18 12.87
CA PHE A 150 24.34 11.48 12.59
C PHE A 150 24.04 12.27 11.32
N GLU A 151 25.01 12.93 10.69
CA GLU A 151 24.70 13.86 9.58
C GLU A 151 24.00 13.16 8.41
N THR A 152 24.45 11.96 8.03
CA THR A 152 23.84 11.18 6.94
C THR A 152 22.39 10.80 7.25
N GLU A 153 22.10 10.38 8.48
CA GLU A 153 20.74 10.01 8.90
C GLU A 153 19.82 11.22 8.99
N LEU A 154 20.31 12.34 9.53
CA LEU A 154 19.55 13.59 9.60
C LEU A 154 19.22 14.12 8.19
N ARG A 155 20.16 14.01 7.24
CA ARG A 155 19.94 14.40 5.84
C ARG A 155 18.82 13.62 5.16
N LYS A 156 18.66 12.32 5.47
CA LYS A 156 17.58 11.49 4.90
C LYS A 156 16.19 11.95 5.36
N LEU A 157 16.11 12.55 6.55
CA LEU A 157 14.87 13.00 7.20
C LEU A 157 14.55 14.48 6.93
N LEU A 158 15.32 15.16 6.06
CA LEU A 158 15.05 16.55 5.70
C LEU A 158 13.79 16.65 4.82
N ILE A 159 12.77 17.30 5.38
CA ILE A 159 11.59 17.83 4.70
C ILE A 159 11.99 19.05 3.88
N TYR A 160 12.82 19.93 4.45
CA TYR A 160 13.40 21.08 3.75
C TYR A 160 14.61 20.64 2.92
N ARG A 161 14.44 20.50 1.61
CA ARG A 161 15.54 20.07 0.72
C ARG A 161 16.11 21.23 -0.09
N PRO A 162 17.41 21.20 -0.42
CA PRO A 162 17.99 22.13 -1.37
C PRO A 162 17.20 22.18 -2.69
N GLY A 163 16.98 23.39 -3.22
CA GLY A 163 16.21 23.66 -4.44
C GLY A 163 14.71 23.88 -4.22
N GLN A 164 14.15 23.47 -3.08
CA GLN A 164 12.74 23.69 -2.77
C GLN A 164 12.45 25.14 -2.36
N PRO A 165 11.21 25.64 -2.57
CA PRO A 165 10.80 26.91 -2.01
C PRO A 165 10.75 26.82 -0.48
N TYR A 166 11.36 27.80 0.18
CA TYR A 166 11.24 28.03 1.61
C TYR A 166 9.95 28.80 1.88
N THR A 167 9.06 28.16 2.64
CA THR A 167 7.89 28.78 3.23
C THR A 167 8.11 28.88 4.74
N ASN A 168 7.75 30.03 5.33
CA ASN A 168 7.74 30.19 6.79
C ASN A 168 6.47 29.55 7.38
N ASP A 169 6.36 28.25 7.18
CA ASP A 169 5.29 27.41 7.68
C ASP A 169 5.72 26.84 9.05
N SER A 170 5.04 27.29 10.11
CA SER A 170 5.34 26.89 11.48
C SER A 170 5.08 25.41 11.72
N GLU A 171 4.08 24.81 11.07
CA GLU A 171 3.75 23.39 11.23
C GLU A 171 4.82 22.54 10.57
N LYS A 172 5.22 22.89 9.34
CA LYS A 172 6.32 22.21 8.62
C LYS A 172 7.65 22.36 9.36
N ALA A 173 7.94 23.54 9.90
CA ALA A 173 9.13 23.77 10.71
C ALA A 173 9.11 22.93 11.98
N GLN A 174 8.00 22.90 12.70
CA GLN A 174 7.86 22.10 13.91
C GLN A 174 7.98 20.60 13.60
N ALA A 175 7.35 20.11 12.54
CA ALA A 175 7.45 18.72 12.10
C ALA A 175 8.90 18.31 11.76
N GLN A 176 9.64 19.20 11.10
CA GLN A 176 11.07 19.00 10.83
C GLN A 176 11.87 18.92 12.12
N LEU A 177 11.68 19.85 13.05
CA LEU A 177 12.42 19.90 14.32
C LEU A 177 12.12 18.67 15.17
N SER A 178 10.84 18.30 15.34
CA SER A 178 10.43 17.11 16.09
C SER A 178 11.01 15.83 15.47
N SER A 179 11.06 15.73 14.14
CA SER A 179 11.61 14.57 13.44
C SER A 179 13.13 14.44 13.63
N LEU A 180 13.87 15.55 13.70
CA LEU A 180 15.30 15.55 14.00
C LEU A 180 15.56 15.28 15.49
N GLN A 181 14.78 15.87 16.40
CA GLN A 181 14.89 15.67 17.85
C GLN A 181 14.64 14.19 18.22
N ALA A 182 13.65 13.55 17.59
CA ALA A 182 13.35 12.14 17.81
C ALA A 182 14.55 11.21 17.49
N VAL A 183 15.46 11.61 16.59
CA VAL A 183 16.70 10.86 16.34
C VAL A 183 17.62 10.93 17.56
N PHE A 184 17.83 12.10 18.16
CA PHE A 184 18.70 12.24 19.33
C PHE A 184 18.15 11.47 20.55
N GLU A 185 16.85 11.57 20.81
CA GLU A 185 16.19 10.82 21.88
C GLU A 185 16.29 9.31 21.65
N ARG A 186 16.22 8.86 20.40
CA ARG A 186 16.42 7.44 20.06
C ARG A 186 17.80 6.93 20.41
N GLU A 187 18.81 7.76 20.20
CA GLU A 187 20.22 7.46 20.46
C GLU A 187 20.63 7.73 21.92
N GLY A 188 19.67 8.10 22.78
CA GLY A 188 19.85 8.26 24.22
C GLY A 188 20.16 9.67 24.71
N TYR A 189 20.02 10.68 23.86
CA TYR A 189 20.25 12.08 24.21
C TYR A 189 18.92 12.81 24.42
N PHE A 190 18.67 13.25 25.64
CA PHE A 190 17.43 13.89 26.05
C PHE A 190 17.64 15.37 26.34
N GLY A 191 16.56 16.15 26.21
CA GLY A 191 16.64 17.61 26.31
C GLY A 191 17.40 18.25 25.15
N SER A 192 17.54 17.54 24.01
CA SER A 192 18.16 18.12 22.83
C SER A 192 17.38 19.34 22.36
N SER A 193 18.09 20.42 22.03
CA SER A 193 17.48 21.64 21.53
C SER A 193 17.94 21.90 20.11
N ILE A 194 16.99 21.90 19.17
CA ILE A 194 17.28 22.12 17.76
C ILE A 194 16.63 23.43 17.36
N ARG A 195 17.45 24.36 16.86
CA ARG A 195 16.98 25.63 16.33
C ARG A 195 17.26 25.69 14.84
N MET A 196 16.23 26.01 14.06
CA MET A 196 16.36 26.30 12.64
C MET A 196 16.67 27.80 12.49
N ILE A 197 17.90 28.11 12.09
CA ILE A 197 18.35 29.47 11.80
C ILE A 197 18.28 29.65 10.29
N VAL A 198 17.44 30.60 9.85
CA VAL A 198 17.29 30.96 8.44
C VAL A 198 18.26 32.09 8.13
N GLN A 199 19.37 31.76 7.47
CA GLN A 199 20.37 32.74 7.06
C GLN A 199 20.04 33.25 5.66
N ARG A 200 19.59 34.50 5.57
CA ARG A 200 19.37 35.19 4.29
C ARG A 200 20.72 35.63 3.73
N ILE A 201 20.90 35.46 2.42
CA ILE A 201 22.13 35.84 1.74
C ILE A 201 21.96 37.25 1.17
N GLU A 202 22.68 38.23 1.71
CA GLU A 202 22.53 39.63 1.30
C GLU A 202 22.81 39.86 -0.19
N VAL A 203 23.81 39.17 -0.74
CA VAL A 203 24.24 39.32 -2.14
C VAL A 203 23.23 38.73 -3.13
N ARG A 204 22.43 37.74 -2.71
CA ARG A 204 21.45 37.03 -3.56
C ARG A 204 20.10 37.02 -2.87
N ALA A 205 19.32 38.06 -3.15
CA ALA A 205 17.92 38.13 -2.73
C ALA A 205 17.19 36.85 -3.16
N HIS A 206 16.27 36.35 -2.33
CA HIS A 206 15.53 35.09 -2.54
C HIS A 206 16.31 33.78 -2.36
N LEU A 207 17.51 33.78 -1.78
CA LEU A 207 18.18 32.55 -1.33
C LEU A 207 18.37 32.52 0.19
N VAL A 208 18.08 31.36 0.78
CA VAL A 208 18.34 31.10 2.19
C VAL A 208 19.17 29.85 2.38
N ASP A 209 20.06 29.93 3.37
CA ASP A 209 20.70 28.77 3.96
C ASP A 209 19.98 28.42 5.25
N LEU A 210 19.59 27.15 5.38
CA LEU A 210 19.00 26.64 6.61
C LEU A 210 20.11 26.00 7.44
N VAL A 211 20.35 26.57 8.61
CA VAL A 211 21.32 26.07 9.58
C VAL A 211 20.57 25.52 10.78
N PHE A 212 20.62 24.21 10.95
CA PHE A 212 20.11 23.55 12.14
C PHE A 212 21.22 23.57 13.20
N SER A 213 21.09 24.49 14.16
CA SER A 213 21.94 24.52 15.35
C SER A 213 21.39 23.50 16.34
N ILE A 214 22.17 22.47 16.60
CA ILE A 214 21.79 21.35 17.45
C ILE A 214 22.61 21.42 18.74
N ASP A 215 21.91 21.50 19.86
CA ASP A 215 22.42 21.04 21.14
C ASP A 215 21.95 19.60 21.33
N LYS A 216 22.92 18.69 21.47
CA LYS A 216 22.67 17.26 21.61
C LYS A 216 21.88 16.96 22.88
N GLY A 217 21.99 17.80 23.92
CA GLY A 217 21.43 17.52 25.24
C GLY A 217 22.26 16.50 26.02
N ASN A 218 21.67 15.95 27.07
CA ASN A 218 22.35 15.08 28.03
C ASN A 218 22.08 13.59 27.75
N GLU A 219 23.13 12.78 27.89
CA GLU A 219 22.96 11.33 28.00
C GLU A 219 22.34 11.02 29.36
N LEU A 220 21.22 10.31 29.37
CA LEU A 220 20.62 9.86 30.62
C LEU A 220 21.02 8.42 30.91
N LYS A 221 21.22 8.10 32.19
CA LYS A 221 21.53 6.75 32.66
C LYS A 221 20.29 6.11 33.28
N ILE A 222 20.17 4.79 33.17
CA ILE A 222 19.10 4.04 33.84
C ILE A 222 19.46 3.90 35.31
N CYS A 223 18.73 4.59 36.17
CA CYS A 223 19.00 4.63 37.60
C CYS A 223 18.15 3.59 38.34
N GLU A 224 16.88 3.44 37.96
CA GLU A 224 15.97 2.46 38.55
C GLU A 224 15.00 1.87 37.51
N ILE A 225 14.67 0.58 37.67
CA ILE A 225 13.67 -0.11 36.86
C ILE A 225 12.66 -0.77 37.81
N GLY A 226 11.54 -0.11 38.09
CA GLY A 226 10.42 -0.70 38.80
C GLY A 226 9.65 -1.68 37.91
N LEU A 227 9.44 -2.91 38.38
CA LEU A 227 8.60 -3.90 37.69
C LEU A 227 7.46 -4.33 38.61
N ARG A 228 6.22 -4.13 38.18
CA ARG A 228 5.03 -4.60 38.90
C ARG A 228 4.30 -5.66 38.08
N GLY A 229 3.63 -6.57 38.78
CA GLY A 229 2.85 -7.64 38.15
C GLY A 229 3.67 -8.84 37.64
N VAL A 230 5.01 -8.77 37.75
CA VAL A 230 5.94 -9.88 37.45
C VAL A 230 5.87 -10.94 38.57
N ARG A 231 5.24 -12.07 38.30
CA ARG A 231 5.08 -13.23 39.21
C ARG A 231 5.66 -14.52 38.62
N ALA A 232 5.64 -14.70 37.30
CA ALA A 232 6.13 -15.91 36.64
C ALA A 232 7.67 -16.02 36.60
N MET A 233 8.38 -14.91 36.80
CA MET A 233 9.84 -14.87 36.86
C MET A 233 10.32 -13.98 38.01
N SER A 234 11.56 -14.15 38.43
CA SER A 234 12.15 -13.26 39.43
C SER A 234 12.39 -11.85 38.86
N TYR A 235 12.34 -10.83 39.72
CA TYR A 235 12.67 -9.45 39.34
C TYR A 235 14.02 -9.34 38.61
N SER A 236 15.05 -10.07 39.07
CA SER A 236 16.37 -10.08 38.44
C SER A 236 16.35 -10.63 37.02
N GLN A 237 15.59 -11.70 36.77
CA GLN A 237 15.45 -12.28 35.43
C GLN A 237 14.72 -11.32 34.48
N ALA A 238 13.63 -10.70 34.93
CA ALA A 238 12.89 -9.72 34.13
C ALA A 238 13.73 -8.48 33.82
N ARG A 239 14.47 -7.97 34.81
CA ARG A 239 15.42 -6.86 34.64
C ARG A 239 16.52 -7.18 33.65
N GLU A 240 17.04 -8.42 33.65
CA GLU A 240 18.06 -8.85 32.70
C GLU A 240 17.56 -8.79 31.25
N GLN A 241 16.31 -9.21 30.99
CA GLN A 241 15.72 -9.14 29.65
C GLN A 241 15.58 -7.69 29.16
N LEU A 242 15.16 -6.78 30.03
CA LEU A 242 15.05 -5.35 29.71
C LEU A 242 16.39 -4.71 29.39
N LEU A 243 17.50 -5.27 29.88
CA LEU A 243 18.85 -4.79 29.63
C LEU A 243 19.61 -5.67 28.62
N THR A 244 18.93 -6.45 27.78
CA THR A 244 19.57 -7.45 26.89
C THR A 244 20.69 -6.85 26.02
N ASN A 245 20.47 -5.71 25.38
CA ASN A 245 21.42 -5.06 24.47
C ASN A 245 22.51 -4.23 25.17
N VAL A 246 22.46 -4.11 26.50
CA VAL A 246 23.48 -3.41 27.27
C VAL A 246 24.74 -4.27 27.40
N SER A 247 25.93 -3.67 27.44
CA SER A 247 27.18 -4.43 27.63
C SER A 247 27.18 -5.24 28.93
N ALA A 248 27.66 -6.48 28.90
CA ALA A 248 27.68 -7.36 30.07
C ALA A 248 28.50 -6.81 31.25
N LEU A 249 29.49 -5.95 30.98
CA LEU A 249 30.28 -5.22 31.97
C LEU A 249 29.44 -4.16 32.69
N ALA A 250 28.67 -3.35 31.94
CA ALA A 250 27.77 -2.34 32.51
C ALA A 250 26.59 -2.96 33.29
N LYS A 251 26.20 -4.20 32.97
CA LYS A 251 25.18 -4.93 33.75
C LYS A 251 25.67 -5.37 35.13
N ARG A 252 26.98 -5.62 35.30
CA ARG A 252 27.57 -6.25 36.50
C ARG A 252 28.25 -5.29 37.46
N VAL A 253 28.71 -4.13 36.98
CA VAL A 253 29.49 -3.18 37.79
C VAL A 253 28.63 -1.97 38.18
N PRO A 254 28.26 -1.78 39.46
CA PRO A 254 27.42 -0.67 39.91
C PRO A 254 28.00 0.73 39.67
N LEU A 255 29.32 0.84 39.46
CA LEU A 255 29.99 2.11 39.15
C LEU A 255 29.68 2.65 37.74
N PHE A 256 29.14 1.84 36.84
CA PHE A 256 28.84 2.25 35.45
C PHE A 256 27.40 1.90 35.06
N PRO A 257 26.41 2.68 35.52
CA PRO A 257 25.02 2.45 35.12
C PRO A 257 24.87 2.66 33.62
N PRO A 258 24.06 1.82 32.94
CA PRO A 258 23.94 1.85 31.50
C PRO A 258 23.18 3.09 31.03
N THR A 259 23.56 3.60 29.86
CA THR A 259 22.86 4.70 29.19
C THR A 259 21.47 4.26 28.74
N PHE A 260 20.47 5.09 28.96
CA PHE A 260 19.11 4.87 28.49
C PHE A 260 19.02 5.31 27.03
N THR A 261 18.70 4.37 26.14
CA THR A 261 18.32 4.67 24.75
C THR A 261 16.92 4.12 24.50
N THR A 262 16.08 4.84 23.74
CA THR A 262 14.73 4.30 23.46
C THR A 262 14.80 3.08 22.55
N HIS A 263 15.86 2.93 21.75
CA HIS A 263 16.13 1.75 20.94
C HIS A 263 16.36 0.50 21.81
N ASP A 264 17.33 0.56 22.74
CA ASP A 264 17.65 -0.58 23.59
C ASP A 264 16.51 -0.92 24.54
N PHE A 265 15.81 0.10 25.05
CA PHE A 265 14.65 -0.12 25.89
C PHE A 265 13.51 -0.83 25.15
N ARG A 266 13.23 -0.44 23.89
CA ARG A 266 12.25 -1.13 23.05
C ARG A 266 12.65 -2.58 22.82
N ALA A 267 13.90 -2.83 22.43
CA ALA A 267 14.42 -4.17 22.23
C ALA A 267 14.36 -5.01 23.52
N GLY A 268 14.68 -4.42 24.68
CA GLY A 268 14.58 -5.06 25.97
C GLY A 268 13.15 -5.42 26.37
N ARG A 269 12.18 -4.54 26.08
CA ARG A 269 10.75 -4.83 26.29
C ARG A 269 10.27 -5.99 25.42
N GLU A 270 10.69 -6.00 24.15
CA GLU A 270 10.39 -7.10 23.23
C GLU A 270 11.03 -8.40 23.74
N ALA A 271 12.29 -8.37 24.19
CA ALA A 271 12.96 -9.52 24.79
C ALA A 271 12.23 -10.03 26.05
N LEU A 272 11.75 -9.12 26.92
CA LEU A 272 10.94 -9.49 28.08
C LEU A 272 9.65 -10.19 27.67
N ILE A 273 8.88 -9.61 26.73
CA ILE A 273 7.66 -10.20 26.19
C ILE A 273 7.94 -11.58 25.58
N GLN A 274 8.99 -11.70 24.76
CA GLN A 274 9.37 -12.97 24.14
C GLN A 274 9.78 -14.02 25.18
N ARG A 275 10.48 -13.62 26.24
CA ARG A 275 10.80 -14.53 27.34
C ARG A 275 9.56 -15.06 28.05
N TYR A 276 8.55 -14.21 28.27
CA TYR A 276 7.26 -14.63 28.81
C TYR A 276 6.52 -15.59 27.88
N ARG A 277 6.52 -15.33 26.56
CA ARG A 277 5.92 -16.23 25.56
C ARG A 277 6.58 -17.61 25.56
N GLN A 278 7.91 -17.68 25.68
CA GLN A 278 8.65 -18.94 25.84
C GLN A 278 8.28 -19.72 27.10
N LEU A 279 7.82 -19.04 28.16
CA LEU A 279 7.35 -19.66 29.40
C LEU A 279 5.86 -20.05 29.36
N GLY A 280 5.18 -19.86 28.22
CA GLY A 280 3.76 -20.18 28.02
C GLY A 280 2.79 -19.01 28.30
N TYR A 281 3.28 -17.80 28.57
CA TYR A 281 2.44 -16.62 28.82
C TYR A 281 2.23 -15.83 27.52
N PHE A 282 1.46 -16.38 26.59
CA PHE A 282 1.27 -15.78 25.27
C PHE A 282 0.61 -14.40 25.33
N ARG A 283 -0.38 -14.22 26.22
CA ARG A 283 -1.15 -12.97 26.40
C ARG A 283 -0.44 -11.90 27.25
N VAL A 284 0.86 -12.05 27.46
CA VAL A 284 1.65 -11.06 28.20
C VAL A 284 1.54 -9.69 27.52
N ARG A 285 1.28 -8.66 28.33
CA ARG A 285 1.27 -7.27 27.87
C ARG A 285 1.75 -6.33 28.95
N ILE A 286 2.36 -5.24 28.53
CA ILE A 286 2.68 -4.11 29.41
C ILE A 286 1.42 -3.24 29.45
N VAL A 287 0.77 -3.15 30.60
CA VAL A 287 -0.51 -2.43 30.81
C VAL A 287 -0.26 -0.94 30.93
N ASP A 288 0.76 -0.58 31.69
CA ASP A 288 1.17 0.80 31.92
C ASP A 288 2.70 0.90 31.89
N GLN A 289 3.18 2.06 31.47
CA GLN A 289 4.59 2.41 31.43
C GLN A 289 4.75 3.86 31.87
N ALA A 290 5.58 4.09 32.89
CA ALA A 290 6.01 5.42 33.29
C ALA A 290 7.52 5.53 33.11
N ILE A 291 7.96 6.55 32.40
CA ILE A 291 9.37 6.88 32.21
C ILE A 291 9.57 8.27 32.78
N ASN A 292 10.11 8.34 33.98
CA ASN A 292 10.41 9.60 34.66
C ASN A 292 11.85 9.97 34.35
N THR A 293 12.01 11.04 33.58
CA THR A 293 13.31 11.59 33.20
C THR A 293 13.69 12.72 34.15
N ASP A 294 14.77 12.56 34.89
CA ASP A 294 15.43 13.62 35.64
C ASP A 294 16.61 14.15 34.82
N LEU A 295 16.39 15.30 34.16
CA LEU A 295 17.41 15.94 33.32
C LEU A 295 18.53 16.59 34.15
N GLU A 296 18.26 16.97 35.40
CA GLU A 296 19.25 17.59 36.29
C GLU A 296 20.14 16.52 36.94
N GLY A 297 19.57 15.41 37.37
CA GLY A 297 20.29 14.25 37.89
C GLY A 297 20.89 13.33 36.82
N GLY A 298 20.56 13.53 35.54
CA GLY A 298 21.03 12.70 34.43
C GLY A 298 20.50 11.25 34.50
N CYS A 299 19.31 11.08 35.07
CA CYS A 299 18.74 9.79 35.44
C CYS A 299 17.40 9.54 34.75
N VAL A 300 17.13 8.27 34.42
CA VAL A 300 15.81 7.79 34.03
C VAL A 300 15.39 6.70 35.00
N GLU A 301 14.20 6.88 35.56
CA GLU A 301 13.47 5.85 36.30
C GLU A 301 12.37 5.30 35.39
N ILE A 302 12.35 3.97 35.26
CA ILE A 302 11.40 3.27 34.41
C ILE A 302 10.50 2.41 35.30
N VAL A 303 9.20 2.60 35.24
CA VAL A 303 8.22 1.74 35.92
C VAL A 303 7.37 1.04 34.86
N LEU A 304 7.37 -0.30 34.88
CA LEU A 304 6.56 -1.12 33.98
C LEU A 304 5.56 -1.95 34.79
N ASP A 305 4.29 -1.82 34.44
CA ASP A 305 3.22 -2.65 34.96
C ASP A 305 2.89 -3.76 33.95
N VAL A 306 3.30 -4.99 34.29
CA VAL A 306 3.16 -6.17 33.43
C VAL A 306 1.92 -6.97 33.82
N SER A 307 1.06 -7.25 32.84
CA SER A 307 0.00 -8.23 32.95
C SER A 307 0.44 -9.49 32.21
N GLU A 308 0.79 -10.53 32.96
CA GLU A 308 1.30 -11.79 32.42
C GLU A 308 0.25 -12.58 31.62
N GLY A 309 -1.02 -12.49 32.03
CA GLY A 309 -2.09 -13.34 31.50
C GLY A 309 -2.00 -14.79 31.98
N PRO A 310 -2.84 -15.70 31.47
CA PRO A 310 -2.80 -17.10 31.85
C PRO A 310 -1.56 -17.79 31.26
N ASN A 311 -1.03 -18.77 32.00
CA ASN A 311 -0.03 -19.71 31.51
C ASN A 311 -0.73 -20.77 30.65
N TRP A 312 -0.22 -21.03 29.45
CA TRP A 312 -0.73 -22.05 28.55
C TRP A 312 0.16 -23.28 28.55
N ALA A 313 -0.36 -24.39 29.09
CA ALA A 313 0.24 -25.71 28.96
C ALA A 313 -0.22 -26.36 27.65
N ILE A 314 0.71 -26.62 26.74
CA ILE A 314 0.41 -27.24 25.45
C ILE A 314 0.90 -28.69 25.50
N SER A 315 0.04 -29.64 25.13
CA SER A 315 0.42 -31.04 24.97
C SER A 315 -0.02 -31.59 23.63
N PHE A 316 0.69 -32.63 23.18
CA PHE A 316 0.42 -33.33 21.94
C PHE A 316 0.21 -34.81 22.24
N GLU A 317 -0.76 -35.43 21.58
CA GLU A 317 -1.08 -36.85 21.69
C GLU A 317 -1.12 -37.48 20.31
N GLY A 318 -0.63 -38.72 20.16
CA GLY A 318 -0.65 -39.44 18.89
C GLY A 318 0.50 -39.13 17.93
N ASN A 319 1.41 -38.21 18.30
CA ASN A 319 2.63 -37.96 17.54
C ASN A 319 3.71 -39.03 17.80
N VAL A 320 4.21 -39.63 16.71
CA VAL A 320 5.31 -40.61 16.71
C VAL A 320 6.49 -40.08 15.90
N LEU A 321 6.22 -39.40 14.78
CA LEU A 321 7.25 -38.90 13.87
C LEU A 321 8.03 -37.71 14.44
N PHE A 322 7.30 -36.74 15.00
CA PHE A 322 7.87 -35.49 15.51
C PHE A 322 7.88 -35.48 17.04
N LYS A 323 8.94 -34.93 17.61
CA LYS A 323 9.05 -34.72 19.06
C LYS A 323 8.24 -33.51 19.50
N HIS A 324 7.96 -33.44 20.80
CA HIS A 324 7.21 -32.35 21.42
C HIS A 324 7.75 -30.96 21.04
N ASP A 325 9.06 -30.73 21.22
CA ASP A 325 9.69 -29.43 20.96
C ASP A 325 9.61 -29.02 19.48
N GLU A 326 9.66 -30.00 18.56
CA GLU A 326 9.57 -29.76 17.11
C GLU A 326 8.15 -29.30 16.72
N LEU A 327 7.11 -29.91 17.33
CA LEU A 327 5.72 -29.50 17.14
C LEU A 327 5.44 -28.14 17.79
N LEU A 328 5.96 -27.92 19.00
CA LEU A 328 5.81 -26.67 19.72
C LEU A 328 6.39 -25.49 18.92
N ALA A 329 7.56 -25.67 18.30
CA ALA A 329 8.21 -24.65 17.49
C ALA A 329 7.41 -24.24 16.22
N GLN A 330 6.46 -25.06 15.75
CA GLN A 330 5.61 -24.72 14.60
C GLN A 330 4.38 -23.89 14.95
N LEU A 331 4.07 -23.70 16.24
CA LEU A 331 2.84 -23.04 16.63
C LEU A 331 2.94 -21.52 16.41
N PRO A 332 1.92 -20.87 15.83
CA PRO A 332 1.93 -19.43 15.57
C PRO A 332 1.83 -18.56 16.85
N PHE A 333 1.53 -19.16 18.00
CA PHE A 333 1.27 -18.46 19.27
C PHE A 333 2.45 -17.61 19.75
N PHE A 334 3.68 -18.03 19.43
CA PHE A 334 4.90 -17.31 19.81
C PHE A 334 5.02 -15.96 19.08
N ASP A 335 4.48 -15.88 17.87
CA ASP A 335 4.50 -14.66 17.05
C ASP A 335 3.28 -13.77 17.34
N SER A 336 2.08 -14.36 17.35
CA SER A 336 0.82 -13.60 17.49
C SER A 336 0.58 -13.03 18.89
N GLY A 337 1.07 -13.69 19.95
CA GLY A 337 0.96 -13.18 21.32
C GLY A 337 -0.45 -13.25 21.92
N TYR A 338 -1.29 -14.12 21.40
CA TYR A 338 -2.55 -14.49 22.03
C TYR A 338 -2.96 -15.89 21.57
N VAL A 339 -3.95 -16.46 22.25
CA VAL A 339 -4.53 -17.75 21.91
C VAL A 339 -6.04 -17.60 21.99
N ASP A 340 -6.70 -17.79 20.86
CA ASP A 340 -8.15 -17.90 20.73
C ASP A 340 -8.52 -19.06 19.78
N ARG A 341 -9.80 -19.22 19.47
CA ARG A 341 -10.26 -20.32 18.61
C ARG A 341 -9.68 -20.28 17.20
N GLU A 342 -9.49 -19.09 16.63
CA GLU A 342 -8.92 -18.94 15.29
C GLU A 342 -7.43 -19.27 15.32
N GLU A 343 -6.73 -18.85 16.37
CA GLU A 343 -5.33 -19.17 16.57
C GLU A 343 -5.09 -20.68 16.71
N ILE A 344 -5.97 -21.37 17.46
CA ILE A 344 -5.92 -22.83 17.59
C ILE A 344 -6.15 -23.51 16.24
N ALA A 345 -7.08 -23.02 15.42
CA ALA A 345 -7.28 -23.53 14.06
C ALA A 345 -6.05 -23.28 13.16
N ARG A 346 -5.41 -22.10 13.27
CA ARG A 346 -4.14 -21.81 12.58
C ARG A 346 -3.03 -22.76 13.01
N ALA A 347 -2.93 -23.05 14.31
CA ALA A 347 -1.99 -24.02 14.85
C ALA A 347 -2.24 -25.44 14.33
N GLN A 348 -3.50 -25.91 14.31
CA GLN A 348 -3.87 -27.20 13.71
C GLN A 348 -3.41 -27.29 12.25
N ASN A 349 -3.66 -26.24 11.47
CA ASN A 349 -3.27 -26.16 10.06
C ASN A 349 -1.74 -26.12 9.89
N ALA A 350 -1.00 -25.42 10.74
CA ALA A 350 0.47 -25.38 10.72
C ALA A 350 1.09 -26.76 11.00
N LEU A 351 0.58 -27.46 12.02
CA LEU A 351 1.02 -28.82 12.34
C LEU A 351 0.69 -29.80 11.22
N ARG A 352 -0.53 -29.73 10.66
CA ARG A 352 -0.91 -30.55 9.50
C ARG A 352 0.05 -30.34 8.33
N LYS A 353 0.38 -29.09 7.99
CA LYS A 353 1.34 -28.77 6.92
C LYS A 353 2.73 -29.34 7.21
N LEU A 354 3.20 -29.28 8.46
CA LEU A 354 4.47 -29.91 8.85
C LEU A 354 4.45 -31.42 8.53
N TYR A 355 3.36 -32.12 8.85
CA TYR A 355 3.19 -33.53 8.50
C TYR A 355 3.14 -33.79 6.99
N GLU A 356 2.45 -32.94 6.21
CA GLU A 356 2.45 -33.00 4.75
C GLU A 356 3.88 -32.94 4.18
N THR A 357 4.76 -32.10 4.75
CA THR A 357 6.17 -32.01 4.30
C THR A 357 6.96 -33.31 4.45
N ARG A 358 6.50 -34.24 5.31
CA ARG A 358 7.11 -35.55 5.53
C ARG A 358 6.37 -36.69 4.85
N GLY A 359 5.35 -36.39 4.05
CA GLY A 359 4.60 -37.40 3.31
C GLY A 359 3.36 -37.92 3.97
N TYR A 360 2.79 -37.19 4.93
CA TYR A 360 1.55 -37.56 5.61
C TYR A 360 0.41 -36.64 5.18
N PRO A 361 -0.09 -36.75 3.93
CA PRO A 361 -1.10 -35.85 3.38
C PRO A 361 -2.48 -35.97 4.06
N PHE A 362 -2.71 -37.07 4.79
CA PHE A 362 -3.95 -37.34 5.50
C PHE A 362 -3.84 -37.16 7.01
N ALA A 363 -2.78 -36.48 7.48
CA ALA A 363 -2.62 -36.18 8.89
C ALA A 363 -3.79 -35.32 9.39
N LYS A 364 -4.47 -35.77 10.43
CA LYS A 364 -5.53 -35.00 11.10
C LYS A 364 -5.01 -34.47 12.42
N VAL A 365 -5.28 -33.20 12.67
CA VAL A 365 -4.88 -32.52 13.91
C VAL A 365 -6.10 -31.83 14.48
N VAL A 366 -6.51 -32.23 15.69
CA VAL A 366 -7.61 -31.63 16.41
C VAL A 366 -7.07 -31.03 17.70
N GLY A 367 -7.19 -29.72 17.82
CA GLY A 367 -6.80 -28.95 19.00
C GLY A 367 -8.02 -28.54 19.81
N ALA A 368 -8.03 -28.87 21.11
CA ALA A 368 -9.10 -28.51 22.03
C ALA A 368 -8.53 -27.93 23.33
N GLU A 369 -9.19 -26.89 23.87
CA GLU A 369 -8.91 -26.36 25.21
C GLU A 369 -9.59 -27.29 26.24
N GLN A 370 -8.80 -27.93 27.11
CA GLN A 370 -9.31 -28.92 28.07
C GLN A 370 -9.52 -28.35 29.49
N ARG A 371 -8.76 -27.34 29.90
CA ARG A 371 -8.84 -26.76 31.24
C ARG A 371 -8.92 -25.26 31.16
N GLU A 372 -10.00 -24.72 31.72
CA GLU A 372 -10.24 -23.27 31.82
C GLU A 372 -10.12 -22.83 33.29
N ASP A 373 -8.92 -22.95 33.86
CA ASP A 373 -8.59 -22.25 35.10
C ASP A 373 -8.22 -20.79 34.78
N ARG A 374 -8.32 -19.89 35.77
CA ARG A 374 -8.00 -18.46 35.56
C ARG A 374 -6.52 -18.23 35.29
N ASP A 375 -5.65 -19.01 35.94
CA ASP A 375 -4.21 -18.79 35.89
C ASP A 375 -3.47 -19.78 34.98
N VAL A 376 -4.02 -21.00 34.78
CA VAL A 376 -3.44 -22.04 33.92
C VAL A 376 -4.49 -22.59 32.98
N ARG A 377 -4.25 -22.44 31.67
CA ARG A 377 -5.07 -23.00 30.60
C ARG A 377 -4.31 -24.11 29.90
N SER A 378 -5.01 -25.13 29.41
CA SER A 378 -4.37 -26.23 28.69
C SER A 378 -4.99 -26.50 27.33
N ILE A 379 -4.14 -26.62 26.31
CA ILE A 379 -4.53 -27.03 24.96
C ILE A 379 -3.92 -28.39 24.69
N VAL A 380 -4.76 -29.33 24.26
CA VAL A 380 -4.33 -30.65 23.82
C VAL A 380 -4.57 -30.75 22.32
N PHE A 381 -3.50 -31.05 21.58
CA PHE A 381 -3.57 -31.37 20.15
C PHE A 381 -3.50 -32.89 19.98
N THR A 382 -4.60 -33.50 19.56
CA THR A 382 -4.66 -34.91 19.19
C THR A 382 -4.33 -35.04 17.70
N ILE A 383 -3.32 -35.84 17.39
CA ILE A 383 -2.76 -36.01 16.04
C ILE A 383 -2.98 -37.46 15.59
N GLU A 384 -3.60 -37.63 14.43
CA GLU A 384 -3.64 -38.89 13.69
C GLU A 384 -2.74 -38.73 12.46
N GLU A 385 -1.53 -39.32 12.48
CA GLU A 385 -0.54 -39.08 11.42
C GLU A 385 -0.97 -39.66 10.05
N GLY A 386 -1.63 -40.82 10.05
CA GLY A 386 -1.99 -41.53 8.82
C GLY A 386 -0.80 -42.21 8.13
N PRO A 387 -0.99 -42.78 6.93
CA PRO A 387 0.08 -43.45 6.19
C PRO A 387 1.03 -42.45 5.50
N GLN A 388 2.30 -42.81 5.40
CA GLN A 388 3.27 -42.06 4.61
C GLN A 388 3.13 -42.44 3.13
N LEU A 389 2.92 -41.44 2.26
CA LEU A 389 2.60 -41.63 0.84
C LEU A 389 3.51 -40.78 -0.05
N GLN A 390 4.11 -41.41 -1.05
CA GLN A 390 4.93 -40.73 -2.08
C GLN A 390 4.16 -40.58 -3.38
N ILE A 391 4.27 -39.43 -4.04
CA ILE A 391 3.68 -39.18 -5.35
C ILE A 391 4.42 -40.03 -6.38
N SER A 392 3.71 -41.00 -6.96
CA SER A 392 4.21 -41.83 -8.06
C SER A 392 3.95 -41.20 -9.41
N SER A 393 2.76 -40.60 -9.59
CA SER A 393 2.40 -39.95 -10.84
C SER A 393 1.36 -38.86 -10.64
N VAL A 394 1.43 -37.83 -11.48
CA VAL A 394 0.38 -36.81 -11.62
C VAL A 394 -0.20 -36.97 -13.01
N ILE A 395 -1.50 -37.21 -13.13
CA ILE A 395 -2.21 -37.47 -14.39
C ILE A 395 -3.29 -36.41 -14.54
N ILE A 396 -3.34 -35.77 -15.72
CA ILE A 396 -4.37 -34.78 -16.05
C ILE A 396 -5.30 -35.46 -17.05
N HIS A 397 -6.60 -35.39 -16.77
CA HIS A 397 -7.69 -35.90 -17.58
C HIS A 397 -8.48 -34.73 -18.18
N ASP A 398 -9.29 -35.05 -19.19
CA ASP A 398 -10.23 -34.10 -19.82
C ASP A 398 -9.55 -32.87 -20.44
N ASN A 399 -8.31 -33.05 -20.93
CA ASN A 399 -7.47 -32.00 -21.53
C ASN A 399 -7.21 -32.16 -23.05
N PRO A 400 -8.23 -32.31 -23.91
CA PRO A 400 -8.03 -32.59 -25.33
C PRO A 400 -7.31 -31.48 -26.10
N SER A 401 -7.41 -30.22 -25.65
CA SER A 401 -6.83 -29.08 -26.37
C SER A 401 -5.33 -28.89 -26.11
N LEU A 402 -4.80 -29.41 -25.00
CA LEU A 402 -3.42 -29.18 -24.56
C LEU A 402 -2.74 -30.46 -24.09
N ASN A 403 -1.48 -30.63 -24.48
CA ASN A 403 -0.68 -31.77 -24.05
C ASN A 403 -0.41 -31.71 -22.53
N ALA A 404 -0.68 -32.82 -21.82
CA ALA A 404 -0.52 -32.93 -20.38
C ALA A 404 0.90 -32.61 -19.88
N ALA A 405 1.96 -32.90 -20.65
CA ALA A 405 3.34 -32.58 -20.27
C ALA A 405 3.57 -31.06 -20.19
N ARG A 406 2.97 -30.29 -21.10
CA ARG A 406 3.04 -28.82 -21.06
C ARG A 406 2.19 -28.22 -19.93
N LEU A 407 1.09 -28.89 -19.56
CA LEU A 407 0.26 -28.43 -18.45
C LEU A 407 0.96 -28.61 -17.10
N LYS A 408 1.83 -29.62 -16.97
CA LYS A 408 2.64 -29.89 -15.78
C LYS A 408 3.90 -29.02 -15.70
N GLU A 409 4.21 -28.25 -16.74
CA GLU A 409 5.38 -27.36 -16.75
C GLU A 409 5.21 -26.27 -15.68
N GLY A 410 6.12 -26.24 -14.70
CA GLY A 410 6.05 -25.31 -13.57
C GLY A 410 5.16 -25.74 -12.40
N PHE A 411 4.65 -26.98 -12.40
CA PHE A 411 4.03 -27.58 -11.22
C PHE A 411 5.09 -27.80 -10.13
N GLY A 412 4.75 -27.47 -8.89
CA GLY A 412 5.55 -27.88 -7.74
C GLY A 412 5.25 -29.32 -7.30
N THR A 413 4.02 -29.79 -7.58
CA THR A 413 3.58 -31.16 -7.33
C THR A 413 4.14 -32.07 -8.42
N GLN A 414 5.16 -32.85 -8.09
CA GLN A 414 5.85 -33.73 -9.02
C GLN A 414 6.07 -35.13 -8.42
N PRO A 415 6.26 -36.16 -9.26
CA PRO A 415 6.66 -37.49 -8.80
C PRO A 415 7.97 -37.46 -8.01
N PHE A 416 8.12 -38.37 -7.06
CA PHE A 416 9.34 -38.50 -6.26
C PHE A 416 10.56 -38.82 -7.14
N GLY A 417 11.56 -37.92 -7.16
CA GLY A 417 12.81 -38.05 -7.92
C GLY A 417 14.06 -38.16 -7.03
N LEU A 418 15.19 -38.60 -7.60
CA LEU A 418 16.45 -38.86 -6.86
C LEU A 418 17.16 -37.60 -6.33
N PHE A 419 16.80 -36.41 -6.79
CA PHE A 419 17.46 -35.13 -6.43
C PHE A 419 16.47 -34.00 -6.08
N ASP A 420 15.16 -34.29 -6.07
CA ASP A 420 14.12 -33.29 -5.85
C ASP A 420 13.59 -33.33 -4.41
N SER A 421 13.36 -32.15 -3.84
CA SER A 421 12.62 -31.98 -2.57
C SER A 421 11.11 -32.15 -2.74
N GLY A 422 10.64 -32.36 -3.97
CA GLY A 422 9.25 -32.65 -4.34
C GLY A 422 9.04 -34.15 -4.53
N GLY A 423 7.96 -34.66 -3.97
CA GLY A 423 7.62 -36.08 -4.03
C GLY A 423 6.66 -36.53 -2.94
N TYR A 424 6.41 -35.66 -1.96
CA TYR A 424 5.28 -35.75 -1.06
C TYR A 424 4.18 -34.77 -1.48
N LEU A 425 2.93 -35.15 -1.24
CA LEU A 425 1.79 -34.29 -1.53
C LEU A 425 1.66 -33.20 -0.46
N GLN A 426 1.83 -31.95 -0.88
CA GLN A 426 1.51 -30.76 -0.11
C GLN A 426 0.26 -30.14 -0.71
N THR A 427 -0.78 -29.96 0.10
CA THR A 427 -2.10 -29.62 -0.45
C THR A 427 -2.16 -28.17 -0.94
N ASP A 428 -1.47 -27.27 -0.25
CA ASP A 428 -1.30 -25.87 -0.69
C ASP A 428 -0.60 -25.78 -2.05
N GLN A 429 0.42 -26.62 -2.26
CA GLN A 429 1.15 -26.67 -3.53
C GLN A 429 0.25 -27.17 -4.66
N LEU A 430 -0.58 -28.19 -4.39
CA LEU A 430 -1.54 -28.72 -5.36
C LEU A 430 -2.59 -27.67 -5.74
N VAL A 431 -3.14 -26.94 -4.77
CA VAL A 431 -4.11 -25.85 -5.02
C VAL A 431 -3.47 -24.71 -5.83
N SER A 432 -2.23 -24.34 -5.50
CA SER A 432 -1.45 -23.39 -6.28
C SER A 432 -1.24 -23.89 -7.72
N ASP A 433 -0.94 -25.18 -7.91
CA ASP A 433 -0.73 -25.77 -9.23
C ASP A 433 -2.03 -25.79 -10.05
N PHE A 434 -3.20 -25.95 -9.43
CA PHE A 434 -4.48 -25.75 -10.12
C PHE A 434 -4.63 -24.34 -10.67
N ALA A 435 -4.28 -23.31 -9.89
CA ALA A 435 -4.32 -21.92 -10.37
C ALA A 435 -3.34 -21.67 -11.53
N LYS A 436 -2.15 -22.30 -11.49
CA LYS A 436 -1.19 -22.26 -12.61
C LYS A 436 -1.77 -22.94 -13.85
N LEU A 437 -2.38 -24.12 -13.71
CA LEU A 437 -3.03 -24.84 -14.80
C LEU A 437 -4.13 -23.98 -15.43
N GLU A 438 -5.05 -23.44 -14.62
CA GLU A 438 -6.11 -22.53 -15.08
C GLU A 438 -5.52 -21.30 -15.81
N ALA A 439 -4.43 -20.72 -15.31
CA ALA A 439 -3.75 -19.61 -15.98
C ALA A 439 -3.14 -20.00 -17.34
N VAL A 440 -2.59 -21.20 -17.48
CA VAL A 440 -2.04 -21.74 -18.73
C VAL A 440 -3.13 -21.89 -19.80
N TYR A 441 -4.34 -22.27 -19.39
CA TYR A 441 -5.53 -22.29 -20.25
C TYR A 441 -6.03 -20.89 -20.62
N ARG A 442 -6.14 -19.99 -19.64
CA ARG A 442 -6.58 -18.60 -19.85
C ARG A 442 -5.67 -17.84 -20.81
N LYS A 443 -4.36 -18.09 -20.76
CA LYS A 443 -3.38 -17.55 -21.74
C LYS A 443 -3.63 -18.00 -23.18
N ARG A 444 -4.42 -19.06 -23.38
CA ARG A 444 -4.79 -19.58 -24.70
C ARG A 444 -6.25 -19.32 -25.06
N GLY A 445 -6.95 -18.48 -24.29
CA GLY A 445 -8.33 -18.06 -24.55
C GLY A 445 -9.40 -19.02 -24.01
N PHE A 446 -9.04 -20.00 -23.19
CA PHE A 446 -9.99 -20.83 -22.47
C PHE A 446 -10.33 -20.14 -21.15
N LEU A 447 -11.28 -19.21 -21.17
CA LEU A 447 -11.55 -18.33 -20.03
C LEU A 447 -12.33 -19.02 -18.90
N GLN A 448 -13.13 -20.02 -19.26
CA GLN A 448 -13.91 -20.86 -18.34
C GLN A 448 -13.12 -22.06 -17.80
N ALA A 449 -11.82 -22.15 -18.13
CA ALA A 449 -11.01 -23.28 -17.71
C ALA A 449 -10.92 -23.35 -16.18
N SER A 450 -11.26 -24.51 -15.63
CA SER A 450 -11.34 -24.76 -14.20
C SER A 450 -11.04 -26.22 -13.86
N VAL A 451 -10.44 -26.46 -12.70
CA VAL A 451 -10.29 -27.82 -12.16
C VAL A 451 -11.57 -28.21 -11.42
N VAL A 452 -12.25 -29.25 -11.91
CA VAL A 452 -13.57 -29.69 -11.42
C VAL A 452 -13.43 -30.64 -10.23
N ARG A 453 -12.50 -31.58 -10.35
CA ARG A 453 -12.31 -32.70 -9.42
C ARG A 453 -10.85 -33.12 -9.43
N PHE A 454 -10.37 -33.63 -8.30
CA PHE A 454 -9.15 -34.41 -8.27
C PHE A 454 -9.35 -35.68 -7.44
N ASP A 455 -8.69 -36.76 -7.86
CA ASP A 455 -8.78 -38.06 -7.22
C ASP A 455 -7.39 -38.48 -6.76
N LEU A 456 -7.28 -38.94 -5.51
CA LEU A 456 -6.06 -39.46 -4.92
C LEU A 456 -6.21 -40.97 -4.79
N GLU A 457 -5.43 -41.73 -5.55
CA GLU A 457 -5.47 -43.19 -5.56
C GLU A 457 -4.18 -43.77 -4.96
N THR A 458 -4.31 -44.60 -3.92
CA THR A 458 -3.17 -45.32 -3.34
C THR A 458 -2.95 -46.66 -4.04
N THR A 459 -1.70 -47.11 -4.19
CA THR A 459 -1.39 -48.46 -4.69
C THR A 459 -1.79 -49.55 -3.69
N THR A 460 -1.85 -50.82 -4.14
CA THR A 460 -2.17 -51.98 -3.28
C THR A 460 -1.18 -52.21 -2.14
N LYS A 461 0.03 -51.65 -2.23
CA LYS A 461 1.05 -51.67 -1.16
C LYS A 461 0.89 -50.53 -0.16
N GLY A 462 0.10 -49.51 -0.47
CA GLY A 462 -0.22 -48.38 0.42
C GLY A 462 0.91 -47.36 0.61
N ASP A 463 1.97 -47.40 -0.20
CA ASP A 463 3.17 -46.55 -0.12
C ASP A 463 3.22 -45.46 -1.21
N ALA A 464 2.48 -45.65 -2.30
CA ALA A 464 2.51 -44.83 -3.50
C ALA A 464 1.14 -44.19 -3.78
N LEU A 465 1.16 -42.93 -4.21
CA LEU A 465 0.01 -42.08 -4.48
C LEU A 465 -0.01 -41.60 -5.93
N ASN A 466 -1.11 -41.85 -6.63
CA ASN A 466 -1.41 -41.29 -7.94
C ASN A 466 -2.39 -40.13 -7.79
N VAL A 467 -2.04 -38.98 -8.36
CA VAL A 467 -2.87 -37.77 -8.33
C VAL A 467 -3.52 -37.60 -9.70
N HIS A 468 -4.84 -37.76 -9.78
CA HIS A 468 -5.63 -37.56 -10.99
C HIS A 468 -6.34 -36.20 -10.93
N ILE A 469 -6.17 -35.36 -11.94
CA ILE A 469 -6.74 -34.01 -12.02
C ILE A 469 -7.70 -33.97 -13.20
N HIS A 470 -8.97 -33.65 -12.96
CA HIS A 470 -10.00 -33.52 -13.99
C HIS A 470 -10.27 -32.03 -14.27
N VAL A 471 -10.08 -31.63 -15.52
CA VAL A 471 -10.19 -30.23 -15.96
C VAL A 471 -11.42 -30.05 -16.84
N ASN A 472 -12.18 -28.99 -16.61
CA ASN A 472 -13.12 -28.49 -17.60
C ASN A 472 -12.45 -27.32 -18.33
N GLU A 473 -12.01 -27.54 -19.57
CA GLU A 473 -11.35 -26.49 -20.37
C GLU A 473 -12.33 -25.38 -20.76
N GLY A 474 -13.62 -25.70 -20.90
CA GLY A 474 -14.62 -24.81 -21.49
C GLY A 474 -14.37 -24.54 -22.98
N LYS A 475 -15.08 -23.55 -23.53
CA LYS A 475 -14.91 -23.14 -24.93
C LYS A 475 -13.74 -22.17 -25.08
N GLN A 476 -13.06 -22.24 -26.22
CA GLN A 476 -12.01 -21.27 -26.55
C GLN A 476 -12.62 -19.99 -27.12
N THR A 477 -12.49 -18.88 -26.41
CA THR A 477 -12.91 -17.56 -26.87
C THR A 477 -11.87 -16.94 -27.79
N ARG A 478 -12.32 -16.44 -28.95
CA ARG A 478 -11.50 -15.77 -29.96
C ARG A 478 -11.97 -14.35 -30.18
N ALA A 479 -11.06 -13.46 -30.50
CA ALA A 479 -11.41 -12.11 -30.92
C ALA A 479 -11.98 -12.17 -32.34
N GLU A 480 -13.28 -11.98 -32.50
CA GLU A 480 -13.94 -11.94 -33.81
C GLU A 480 -13.55 -10.69 -34.59
N ARG A 481 -13.44 -9.58 -33.88
CA ARG A 481 -13.12 -8.28 -34.47
C ARG A 481 -12.50 -7.39 -33.40
N VAL A 482 -11.46 -6.66 -33.79
CA VAL A 482 -10.80 -5.65 -32.97
C VAL A 482 -10.87 -4.34 -33.73
N ASP A 483 -11.51 -3.34 -33.14
CA ASP A 483 -11.68 -2.01 -33.73
C ASP A 483 -11.07 -0.95 -32.82
N VAL A 484 -10.45 0.08 -33.42
CA VAL A 484 -9.99 1.26 -32.69
C VAL A 484 -10.72 2.49 -33.22
N THR A 485 -11.54 3.08 -32.36
CA THR A 485 -12.38 4.25 -32.66
C THR A 485 -11.88 5.49 -31.94
N GLY A 486 -12.24 6.68 -32.43
CA GLY A 486 -11.83 7.96 -31.82
C GLY A 486 -10.41 8.40 -32.17
N ALA A 487 -9.60 7.52 -32.76
CA ALA A 487 -8.29 7.81 -33.32
C ALA A 487 -8.41 8.56 -34.66
N ARG A 488 -8.18 9.87 -34.65
CA ARG A 488 -8.17 10.74 -35.84
C ARG A 488 -6.75 11.06 -36.32
N VAL A 489 -5.79 11.06 -35.39
CA VAL A 489 -4.40 11.47 -35.63
C VAL A 489 -3.56 10.31 -36.12
N VAL A 490 -3.73 9.13 -35.53
CA VAL A 490 -3.00 7.92 -35.88
C VAL A 490 -3.92 7.04 -36.71
N PRO A 491 -3.51 6.58 -37.90
CA PRO A 491 -4.30 5.63 -38.68
C PRO A 491 -4.62 4.38 -37.87
N GLU A 492 -5.86 3.91 -37.96
CA GLU A 492 -6.31 2.72 -37.24
C GLU A 492 -5.40 1.52 -37.50
N GLY A 493 -4.94 1.31 -38.74
CA GLY A 493 -4.02 0.22 -39.07
C GLY A 493 -2.69 0.25 -38.30
N THR A 494 -2.17 1.44 -37.97
CA THR A 494 -0.96 1.58 -37.14
C THR A 494 -1.25 1.19 -35.70
N LEU A 495 -2.40 1.59 -35.16
CA LEU A 495 -2.78 1.22 -33.80
C LEU A 495 -3.05 -0.27 -33.69
N LEU A 496 -3.75 -0.86 -34.67
CA LEU A 496 -4.00 -2.30 -34.74
C LEU A 496 -2.71 -3.13 -34.81
N ALA A 497 -1.66 -2.62 -35.46
CA ALA A 497 -0.36 -3.29 -35.52
C ALA A 497 0.40 -3.29 -34.18
N LEU A 498 0.05 -2.41 -33.23
CA LEU A 498 0.64 -2.33 -31.89
C LEU A 498 -0.08 -3.24 -30.88
N LEU A 499 -1.26 -3.75 -31.21
CA LEU A 499 -2.08 -4.54 -30.29
C LEU A 499 -1.65 -6.00 -30.29
N ASP A 500 -1.64 -6.61 -29.11
CA ASP A 500 -1.49 -8.05 -28.97
C ASP A 500 -2.80 -8.77 -29.31
N VAL A 501 -3.95 -8.16 -28.98
CA VAL A 501 -5.25 -8.72 -29.35
C VAL A 501 -5.49 -8.49 -30.84
N SER A 502 -5.64 -9.59 -31.57
CA SER A 502 -5.83 -9.58 -33.02
C SER A 502 -6.96 -10.49 -33.45
N THR A 503 -7.61 -10.12 -34.56
CA THR A 503 -8.75 -10.84 -35.13
C THR A 503 -8.40 -12.30 -35.45
N GLY A 504 -9.29 -13.22 -35.05
CA GLY A 504 -9.17 -14.67 -35.21
C GLY A 504 -8.29 -15.38 -34.18
N ARG A 505 -7.51 -14.64 -33.37
CA ARG A 505 -6.66 -15.19 -32.30
C ARG A 505 -7.45 -15.39 -31.01
N ALA A 506 -6.87 -16.16 -30.10
CA ALA A 506 -7.39 -16.36 -28.75
C ALA A 506 -7.52 -15.03 -28.02
N PHE A 507 -8.67 -14.80 -27.39
CA PHE A 507 -8.90 -13.61 -26.59
C PHE A 507 -8.31 -13.80 -25.20
N VAL A 508 -7.43 -12.89 -24.77
CA VAL A 508 -6.79 -12.91 -23.45
C VAL A 508 -7.02 -11.56 -22.76
N PRO A 509 -7.76 -11.49 -21.65
CA PRO A 509 -8.06 -10.24 -20.94
C PRO A 509 -6.82 -9.40 -20.57
N LEU A 510 -5.72 -10.06 -20.19
CA LEU A 510 -4.47 -9.36 -19.86
C LEU A 510 -3.90 -8.58 -21.06
N ASN A 511 -4.04 -9.12 -22.27
CA ASN A 511 -3.58 -8.45 -23.48
C ASN A 511 -4.42 -7.20 -23.76
N VAL A 512 -5.72 -7.20 -23.45
CA VAL A 512 -6.59 -6.01 -23.60
C VAL A 512 -6.10 -4.85 -22.74
N ARG A 513 -5.71 -5.12 -21.49
CA ARG A 513 -5.16 -4.10 -20.58
C ARG A 513 -3.78 -3.61 -21.03
N ALA A 514 -2.95 -4.53 -21.52
CA ALA A 514 -1.66 -4.18 -22.11
C ALA A 514 -1.83 -3.30 -23.35
N ASP A 515 -2.81 -3.62 -24.21
CA ASP A 515 -3.16 -2.87 -25.42
C ASP A 515 -3.62 -1.44 -25.11
N GLN A 516 -4.48 -1.25 -24.09
CA GLN A 516 -4.81 0.09 -23.60
C GLN A 516 -3.55 0.89 -23.24
N SER A 517 -2.64 0.27 -22.48
CA SER A 517 -1.40 0.92 -22.04
C SER A 517 -0.49 1.26 -23.22
N ARG A 518 -0.37 0.36 -24.21
CA ARG A 518 0.41 0.59 -25.43
C ARG A 518 -0.14 1.72 -26.27
N ILE A 519 -1.47 1.79 -26.46
CA ILE A 519 -2.11 2.89 -27.19
C ILE A 519 -1.82 4.22 -26.46
N VAL A 520 -2.07 4.29 -25.14
CA VAL A 520 -1.80 5.51 -24.34
C VAL A 520 -0.33 5.93 -24.46
N GLN A 521 0.60 4.98 -24.31
CA GLN A 521 2.04 5.25 -24.44
C GLN A 521 2.43 5.73 -25.84
N HIS A 522 1.85 5.13 -26.89
CA HIS A 522 2.08 5.57 -28.26
C HIS A 522 1.62 7.01 -28.47
N TYR A 523 0.40 7.35 -28.07
CA TYR A 523 -0.13 8.72 -28.13
C TYR A 523 0.72 9.70 -27.31
N ALA A 524 1.13 9.32 -26.10
CA ALA A 524 2.02 10.11 -25.26
C ALA A 524 3.39 10.35 -25.92
N SER A 525 3.88 9.43 -26.75
CA SER A 525 5.16 9.57 -27.47
C SER A 525 5.12 10.56 -28.64
N ILE A 526 3.93 10.80 -29.22
CA ILE A 526 3.74 11.68 -30.39
C ILE A 526 3.12 13.05 -30.06
N GLY A 527 3.01 13.37 -28.76
CA GLY A 527 2.55 14.68 -28.28
C GLY A 527 1.18 14.70 -27.59
N TYR A 528 0.57 13.56 -27.27
CA TYR A 528 -0.77 13.49 -26.65
C TYR A 528 -0.71 12.81 -25.27
N PRO A 529 -0.11 13.46 -24.24
CA PRO A 529 0.06 12.86 -22.91
C PRO A 529 -1.24 12.71 -22.12
N MET A 530 -2.30 13.40 -22.54
CA MET A 530 -3.62 13.33 -21.92
C MET A 530 -4.55 12.33 -22.61
N ALA A 531 -4.02 11.53 -23.55
CA ALA A 531 -4.81 10.53 -24.25
C ALA A 531 -5.38 9.51 -23.26
N ARG A 532 -6.68 9.24 -23.37
CA ARG A 532 -7.35 8.18 -22.61
C ARG A 532 -7.86 7.13 -23.55
N VAL A 533 -7.86 5.89 -23.09
CA VAL A 533 -8.39 4.76 -23.85
C VAL A 533 -9.39 4.02 -22.97
N THR A 534 -10.62 3.95 -23.42
CA THR A 534 -11.64 3.08 -22.84
C THR A 534 -11.81 1.86 -23.73
N THR A 535 -12.09 0.70 -23.14
CA THR A 535 -12.33 -0.52 -23.92
C THR A 535 -13.67 -1.11 -23.55
N SER A 536 -14.45 -1.47 -24.56
CA SER A 536 -15.66 -2.28 -24.39
C SER A 536 -15.53 -3.61 -25.11
N CYS A 537 -16.13 -4.63 -24.52
CA CYS A 537 -16.22 -5.97 -25.08
C CYS A 537 -17.68 -6.32 -25.33
N ARG A 538 -17.97 -6.86 -26.51
CA ARG A 538 -19.34 -7.19 -26.91
C ARG A 538 -19.41 -8.62 -27.43
N LEU A 539 -20.38 -9.38 -26.93
CA LEU A 539 -20.69 -10.72 -27.43
C LEU A 539 -21.37 -10.65 -28.80
N LEU A 540 -21.42 -11.77 -29.52
CA LEU A 540 -22.13 -11.83 -30.81
C LEU A 540 -23.64 -11.65 -30.65
N THR A 541 -24.19 -11.99 -29.50
CA THR A 541 -25.59 -11.71 -29.11
C THR A 541 -25.91 -10.22 -29.06
N GLY A 542 -24.89 -9.36 -29.06
CA GLY A 542 -25.04 -7.92 -28.95
C GLY A 542 -25.05 -7.42 -27.50
N GLU A 543 -24.86 -8.29 -26.51
CA GLU A 543 -24.68 -7.90 -25.11
C GLU A 543 -23.28 -7.33 -24.86
N GLU A 544 -23.19 -6.25 -24.09
CA GLU A 544 -21.92 -5.64 -23.67
C GLU A 544 -21.49 -6.22 -22.32
N VAL A 545 -20.26 -6.73 -22.27
CA VAL A 545 -19.70 -7.43 -21.11
C VAL A 545 -18.36 -6.85 -20.73
N ALA A 546 -17.96 -7.05 -19.47
CA ALA A 546 -16.60 -6.73 -19.05
C ALA A 546 -15.58 -7.55 -19.87
N CYS A 547 -14.47 -6.93 -20.25
CA CYS A 547 -13.35 -7.57 -20.95
C CYS A 547 -12.52 -8.48 -20.03
N GLU A 548 -13.17 -9.35 -19.27
CA GLU A 548 -12.57 -10.17 -18.22
C GLU A 548 -13.03 -11.62 -18.34
N ALA A 549 -12.31 -12.52 -17.67
CA ALA A 549 -12.73 -13.91 -17.59
C ALA A 549 -14.02 -14.01 -16.76
N PRO A 550 -14.98 -14.87 -17.17
CA PRO A 550 -16.20 -15.09 -16.41
C PRO A 550 -15.85 -15.63 -15.03
N GLN A 551 -16.61 -15.24 -14.01
CA GLN A 551 -16.39 -15.69 -12.63
C GLN A 551 -17.51 -16.66 -12.25
N LEU A 552 -17.15 -17.68 -11.47
CA LEU A 552 -18.14 -18.49 -10.77
C LEU A 552 -18.50 -17.77 -9.46
N PRO A 553 -19.76 -17.88 -8.99
CA PRO A 553 -20.13 -17.43 -7.67
C PRO A 553 -19.19 -18.06 -6.62
N PRO A 554 -18.72 -17.30 -5.61
CA PRO A 554 -17.74 -17.81 -4.64
C PRO A 554 -18.22 -19.03 -3.86
N LYS A 555 -19.54 -19.23 -3.73
CA LYS A 555 -20.12 -20.42 -3.08
C LYS A 555 -19.97 -21.71 -3.90
N CYS A 556 -19.75 -21.59 -5.21
CA CYS A 556 -19.68 -22.72 -6.14
C CYS A 556 -18.28 -23.31 -6.25
N LYS A 557 -17.25 -22.53 -5.95
CA LYS A 557 -15.86 -22.94 -6.00
C LYS A 557 -15.30 -23.02 -4.60
N VAL A 558 -14.79 -24.19 -4.24
CA VAL A 558 -14.06 -24.36 -2.99
C VAL A 558 -12.59 -24.04 -3.23
N ASP A 559 -12.12 -23.01 -2.55
CA ASP A 559 -10.75 -22.50 -2.70
C ASP A 559 -9.90 -22.71 -1.44
N THR A 560 -10.53 -23.05 -0.30
CA THR A 560 -9.80 -23.35 0.94
C THR A 560 -9.60 -24.84 1.14
N LEU A 561 -8.47 -25.18 1.76
CA LEU A 561 -8.10 -26.55 2.06
C LEU A 561 -9.12 -27.24 2.99
N ASP A 562 -9.56 -26.53 4.03
CA ASP A 562 -10.45 -27.10 5.05
C ASP A 562 -11.82 -27.44 4.44
N GLU A 563 -12.37 -26.57 3.59
CA GLU A 563 -13.62 -26.85 2.86
C GLU A 563 -13.46 -27.97 1.81
N LEU A 564 -12.29 -28.08 1.15
CA LEU A 564 -12.02 -29.17 0.20
C LEU A 564 -12.04 -30.53 0.91
N GLN A 565 -11.47 -30.61 2.11
CA GLN A 565 -11.41 -31.84 2.90
C GLN A 565 -12.80 -32.32 3.34
N GLU A 566 -13.71 -31.40 3.69
CA GLU A 566 -15.10 -31.74 4.01
C GLU A 566 -15.86 -32.35 2.83
N MET A 567 -15.44 -32.05 1.60
CA MET A 567 -16.04 -32.54 0.35
C MET A 567 -15.34 -33.78 -0.22
N CYS A 568 -14.32 -34.31 0.46
CA CYS A 568 -13.64 -35.52 0.05
C CYS A 568 -14.38 -36.78 0.55
N VAL A 569 -14.66 -37.73 -0.35
CA VAL A 569 -15.34 -38.98 -0.03
C VAL A 569 -14.43 -40.17 -0.31
N TRP A 570 -14.21 -41.01 0.71
CA TRP A 570 -13.51 -42.28 0.55
C TRP A 570 -14.40 -43.30 -0.14
N ARG A 571 -13.89 -43.94 -1.20
CA ARG A 571 -14.51 -45.13 -1.79
C ARG A 571 -13.67 -46.37 -1.48
N SER A 572 -14.33 -47.39 -0.96
CA SER A 572 -13.75 -48.72 -0.76
C SER A 572 -13.70 -49.45 -2.09
N LEU A 573 -12.60 -49.26 -2.83
CA LEU A 573 -12.17 -50.09 -3.95
C LEU A 573 -11.04 -51.03 -3.45
N PRO A 574 -10.57 -52.02 -4.24
CA PRO A 574 -9.39 -52.82 -3.87
C PRO A 574 -8.13 -51.96 -3.61
N THR A 575 -8.12 -50.71 -4.10
CA THR A 575 -7.22 -49.62 -3.74
C THR A 575 -8.00 -48.55 -2.97
N ALA A 576 -7.38 -47.89 -1.98
CA ALA A 576 -8.04 -46.78 -1.28
C ALA A 576 -8.04 -45.55 -2.20
N THR A 577 -9.24 -45.09 -2.60
CA THR A 577 -9.40 -43.92 -3.46
C THR A 577 -10.15 -42.83 -2.70
N LEU A 578 -9.53 -41.65 -2.58
CA LEU A 578 -10.16 -40.44 -2.06
C LEU A 578 -10.55 -39.54 -3.23
N ILE A 579 -11.84 -39.26 -3.35
CA ILE A 579 -12.39 -38.42 -4.42
C ILE A 579 -12.75 -37.07 -3.80
N CYS A 580 -12.15 -35.99 -4.30
CA CYS A 580 -12.40 -34.64 -3.81
C CYS A 580 -13.01 -33.79 -4.92
N GLN A 581 -14.26 -33.36 -4.71
CA GLN A 581 -14.95 -32.46 -5.62
C GLN A 581 -14.68 -31.01 -5.23
N ARG A 582 -14.18 -30.21 -6.18
CA ARG A 582 -13.90 -28.78 -5.95
C ARG A 582 -15.08 -27.88 -6.28
N MET A 583 -15.91 -28.31 -7.23
CA MET A 583 -17.16 -27.62 -7.55
C MET A 583 -18.31 -28.25 -6.78
N ARG A 584 -19.17 -27.41 -6.21
CA ARG A 584 -20.45 -27.86 -5.65
C ARG A 584 -21.39 -28.22 -6.82
N ASP A 585 -22.01 -29.39 -6.73
CA ASP A 585 -23.04 -29.81 -7.68
C ASP A 585 -24.38 -29.14 -7.27
N ASP A 586 -24.51 -27.85 -7.59
CA ASP A 586 -25.72 -27.04 -7.36
C ASP A 586 -26.23 -26.48 -8.69
N ALA A 587 -27.55 -26.53 -8.90
CA ALA A 587 -28.22 -26.03 -10.09
C ALA A 587 -28.00 -24.52 -10.32
N HIS A 588 -27.58 -23.78 -9.29
CA HIS A 588 -27.31 -22.33 -9.34
C HIS A 588 -25.86 -21.99 -9.69
N CYS A 589 -24.98 -22.98 -9.91
CA CYS A 589 -23.57 -22.75 -10.20
C CYS A 589 -23.31 -22.59 -11.71
N SER A 590 -23.71 -21.44 -12.25
CA SER A 590 -23.38 -21.01 -13.62
C SER A 590 -22.33 -19.89 -13.62
N TYR A 591 -21.61 -19.77 -14.72
CA TYR A 591 -20.68 -18.65 -14.93
C TYR A 591 -21.47 -17.34 -15.11
N GLU A 592 -21.08 -16.30 -14.38
CA GLU A 592 -21.68 -14.98 -14.47
C GLU A 592 -20.69 -13.96 -15.03
N GLY A 593 -21.20 -13.08 -15.91
CA GLY A 593 -20.42 -12.01 -16.54
C GLY A 593 -19.28 -12.50 -17.46
N GLY A 594 -18.56 -11.55 -18.05
CA GLY A 594 -17.39 -11.83 -18.88
C GLY A 594 -17.69 -12.50 -20.23
N ALA A 595 -16.64 -12.97 -20.89
CA ALA A 595 -16.74 -13.58 -22.22
C ALA A 595 -16.98 -15.09 -22.14
N ILE A 596 -18.24 -15.50 -22.17
CA ILE A 596 -18.66 -16.91 -22.16
C ILE A 596 -18.84 -17.52 -23.56
N ASP A 597 -18.77 -16.70 -24.61
CA ASP A 597 -18.97 -17.10 -25.99
C ASP A 597 -17.65 -17.48 -26.68
N GLU A 598 -17.74 -18.21 -27.80
CA GLU A 598 -16.59 -18.59 -28.64
C GLU A 598 -15.96 -17.37 -29.33
N ARG A 599 -16.71 -16.27 -29.43
CA ARG A 599 -16.35 -15.09 -30.20
C ARG A 599 -16.72 -13.81 -29.46
N ILE A 600 -15.76 -12.89 -29.39
CA ILE A 600 -15.93 -11.58 -28.76
C ILE A 600 -15.45 -10.47 -29.68
N ARG A 601 -16.15 -9.34 -29.70
CA ARG A 601 -15.71 -8.11 -30.36
C ARG A 601 -15.11 -7.18 -29.33
N VAL A 602 -13.90 -6.70 -29.60
CA VAL A 602 -13.17 -5.77 -28.73
C VAL A 602 -13.14 -4.42 -29.42
N ARG A 603 -13.57 -3.37 -28.71
CA ARG A 603 -13.51 -2.00 -29.22
C ARG A 603 -12.72 -1.14 -28.26
N HIS A 604 -11.63 -0.57 -28.76
CA HIS A 604 -10.92 0.50 -28.08
C HIS A 604 -11.48 1.84 -28.54
N HIS A 605 -11.82 2.71 -27.60
CA HIS A 605 -12.21 4.08 -27.87
C HIS A 605 -11.13 5.03 -27.32
N VAL A 606 -10.51 5.78 -28.22
CA VAL A 606 -9.43 6.70 -27.91
C VAL A 606 -9.98 8.11 -27.79
N GLU A 607 -9.82 8.71 -26.62
CA GLU A 607 -9.94 10.13 -26.40
C GLU A 607 -8.53 10.74 -26.48
N GLU A 608 -8.14 11.24 -27.65
CA GLU A 608 -6.75 11.67 -27.92
C GLU A 608 -6.29 12.82 -27.02
N GLY A 609 -7.22 13.69 -26.60
CA GLY A 609 -6.88 14.94 -25.92
C GLY A 609 -6.15 15.93 -26.85
N PRO A 610 -5.69 17.08 -26.32
CA PRO A 610 -4.95 18.05 -27.11
C PRO A 610 -3.52 17.58 -27.38
N ARG A 611 -3.01 17.88 -28.58
CA ARG A 611 -1.58 17.77 -28.87
C ARG A 611 -0.84 18.88 -28.13
N VAL A 612 0.12 18.52 -27.30
CA VAL A 612 0.90 19.48 -26.53
C VAL A 612 2.36 19.47 -26.98
N ARG A 613 2.94 20.66 -27.00
CA ARG A 613 4.37 20.87 -27.20
C ARG A 613 5.01 21.15 -25.86
N VAL A 614 6.27 20.79 -25.76
CA VAL A 614 7.12 21.24 -24.67
C VAL A 614 7.15 22.76 -24.76
N GLY A 615 6.61 23.40 -23.74
CA GLY A 615 6.77 24.84 -23.56
C GLY A 615 8.22 25.14 -23.19
N GLU A 616 8.41 26.22 -22.46
CA GLU A 616 9.73 26.49 -21.95
C GLU A 616 10.13 25.57 -20.80
N VAL A 617 11.37 25.10 -20.86
CA VAL A 617 11.96 24.31 -19.78
C VAL A 617 12.61 25.26 -18.79
N LEU A 618 11.93 25.46 -17.66
CA LEU A 618 12.44 26.28 -16.57
C LEU A 618 13.31 25.43 -15.63
N LEU A 619 14.51 25.93 -15.31
CA LEU A 619 15.40 25.30 -14.35
C LEU A 619 15.29 26.00 -13.00
N LYS A 620 15.11 25.19 -11.95
CA LYS A 620 15.01 25.65 -10.57
C LYS A 620 15.99 24.88 -9.70
N GLY A 621 16.63 25.57 -8.75
CA GLY A 621 17.53 24.94 -7.77
C GLY A 621 18.95 24.63 -8.26
N ASN A 622 19.32 25.07 -9.47
CA ASN A 622 20.70 24.96 -9.95
C ASN A 622 21.54 26.15 -9.45
N PHE A 623 22.34 25.94 -8.42
CA PHE A 623 23.11 27.01 -7.76
C PHE A 623 24.62 27.04 -8.09
N LYS A 624 25.16 25.95 -8.64
CA LYS A 624 26.61 25.76 -8.84
C LYS A 624 26.99 25.37 -10.27
N THR A 625 26.09 24.72 -11.00
CA THR A 625 26.38 24.10 -12.30
C THR A 625 25.93 25.03 -13.43
N SER A 626 26.52 24.89 -14.62
CA SER A 626 26.02 25.62 -15.80
C SER A 626 24.63 25.11 -16.21
N ALA A 627 23.70 26.02 -16.46
CA ALA A 627 22.39 25.68 -17.02
C ALA A 627 22.51 24.99 -18.39
N GLU A 628 23.54 25.34 -19.17
CA GLU A 628 23.80 24.75 -20.48
C GLU A 628 24.10 23.25 -20.38
N LEU A 629 24.81 22.81 -19.33
CA LEU A 629 25.04 21.38 -19.07
C LEU A 629 23.71 20.66 -18.86
N ILE A 630 22.81 21.26 -18.07
CA ILE A 630 21.49 20.69 -17.79
C ILE A 630 20.65 20.66 -19.06
N TYR A 631 20.62 21.72 -19.86
CA TYR A 631 19.88 21.69 -21.11
C TYR A 631 20.44 20.69 -22.13
N ARG A 632 21.74 20.38 -22.07
CA ARG A 632 22.38 19.40 -22.96
C ARG A 632 21.97 17.96 -22.66
N GLU A 633 21.82 17.59 -21.39
CA GLU A 633 21.45 16.21 -21.03
C GLU A 633 19.92 15.96 -21.07
N LEU A 634 19.11 16.99 -21.34
CA LEU A 634 17.66 16.88 -21.56
C LEU A 634 17.35 16.51 -23.03
N PRO A 635 16.67 15.37 -23.29
CA PRO A 635 16.32 14.96 -24.66
C PRO A 635 15.15 15.76 -25.28
N LEU A 636 14.42 16.53 -24.47
CA LEU A 636 13.31 17.39 -24.89
C LEU A 636 13.77 18.84 -24.93
N LYS A 637 13.50 19.52 -26.05
CA LYS A 637 13.74 20.95 -26.23
C LYS A 637 12.42 21.70 -26.32
N THR A 638 12.47 23.01 -26.02
CA THR A 638 11.32 23.89 -26.21
C THR A 638 10.85 23.86 -27.66
N GLY A 639 9.54 23.75 -27.85
CA GLY A 639 8.89 23.61 -29.16
C GLY A 639 8.78 22.17 -29.65
N ASP A 640 9.53 21.22 -29.09
CA ASP A 640 9.36 19.79 -29.40
C ASP A 640 7.95 19.33 -29.04
N LEU A 641 7.52 18.24 -29.66
CA LEU A 641 6.33 17.53 -29.18
C LEU A 641 6.62 16.91 -27.82
N PHE A 642 5.69 17.06 -26.89
CA PHE A 642 5.87 16.46 -25.58
C PHE A 642 5.91 14.94 -25.68
N ASN A 643 6.91 14.32 -25.06
CA ASN A 643 7.10 12.88 -25.08
C ASN A 643 7.53 12.41 -23.68
N VAL A 644 6.66 11.65 -23.03
CA VAL A 644 6.88 11.17 -21.66
C VAL A 644 8.16 10.33 -21.54
N SER A 645 8.47 9.49 -22.53
CA SER A 645 9.68 8.65 -22.50
C SER A 645 10.95 9.51 -22.46
N LYS A 646 10.98 10.61 -23.21
CA LYS A 646 12.10 11.55 -23.17
C LYS A 646 12.20 12.33 -21.84
N VAL A 647 11.09 12.55 -21.14
CA VAL A 647 11.11 13.15 -19.78
C VAL A 647 11.82 12.21 -18.81
N LEU A 648 11.45 10.93 -18.82
CA LEU A 648 12.05 9.91 -17.95
C LEU A 648 13.53 9.69 -18.26
N GLU A 649 13.90 9.65 -19.54
CA GLU A 649 15.29 9.60 -19.97
C GLU A 649 16.09 10.81 -19.48
N GLY A 650 15.55 12.03 -19.61
CA GLY A 650 16.18 13.24 -19.08
C GLY A 650 16.40 13.19 -17.56
N GLN A 651 15.44 12.68 -16.79
CA GLN A 651 15.64 12.47 -15.35
C GLN A 651 16.75 11.47 -15.04
N ALA A 652 16.82 10.37 -15.78
CA ALA A 652 17.85 9.35 -15.61
C ALA A 652 19.25 9.89 -15.96
N ASN A 653 19.38 10.61 -17.08
CA ASN A 653 20.63 11.23 -17.52
C ASN A 653 21.17 12.20 -16.46
N MET A 654 20.31 13.01 -15.84
CA MET A 654 20.75 13.94 -14.79
C MET A 654 21.22 13.22 -13.52
N ARG A 655 20.52 12.16 -13.11
CA ARG A 655 20.89 11.39 -11.91
C ARG A 655 22.22 10.66 -12.10
N SER A 656 22.51 10.16 -13.30
CA SER A 656 23.75 9.44 -13.57
C SER A 656 25.01 10.31 -13.54
N LEU A 657 24.88 11.64 -13.69
CA LEU A 657 26.01 12.57 -13.57
C LEU A 657 26.60 12.66 -12.16
N GLY A 658 25.84 12.29 -11.12
CA GLY A 658 26.28 12.40 -9.72
C GLY A 658 26.50 13.84 -9.23
N LEU A 659 26.07 14.85 -9.99
CA LEU A 659 26.24 16.27 -9.67
C LEU A 659 25.10 16.86 -8.82
N PHE A 660 23.97 16.17 -8.75
CA PHE A 660 22.74 16.68 -8.13
C PHE A 660 22.31 15.79 -6.97
N ASP A 661 21.99 16.39 -5.82
CA ASP A 661 21.44 15.68 -4.66
C ASP A 661 20.04 15.09 -4.97
N SER A 662 19.27 15.76 -5.85
CA SER A 662 17.97 15.28 -6.31
C SER A 662 17.57 15.92 -7.65
N VAL A 663 16.83 15.17 -8.48
CA VAL A 663 16.30 15.65 -9.77
C VAL A 663 14.84 15.24 -9.91
N SER A 664 13.99 16.22 -10.21
CA SER A 664 12.58 16.07 -10.57
C SER A 664 12.30 16.88 -11.84
N ILE A 665 11.50 16.32 -12.74
CA ILE A 665 10.95 17.04 -13.90
C ILE A 665 9.43 16.93 -13.80
N GLU A 666 8.77 18.07 -13.69
CA GLU A 666 7.31 18.21 -13.55
C GLU A 666 6.78 18.87 -14.83
N ALA A 667 5.66 18.36 -15.35
CA ALA A 667 5.08 18.75 -16.63
C ALA A 667 3.60 19.09 -16.51
#